data_AF-A0A6A8MDT6-F1
#
_entry.id   AF-A0A6A8MDT6-F1
#
_cell.length_a   1.000
_cell.length_b   1.000
_cell.length_c   1.000
_cell.angle_alpha   90.00
_cell.angle_beta   90.00
_cell.angle_gamma   90.00
#
_symmetry.space_group_name_H-M   'P 1'
#
loop_
_entity.id
_entity.type
_entity.pdbx_description
1 polymer ?
#
loop_
_entity_poly.entity_id
_entity_poly.type
_entity_poly.pdbx_seq_one_letter_code
_entity_poly.pdbx_strand_id
1 'polypeptide(L)'
;MKRRKWLLAAMGGLSLLLARPVQAKTGELTLSQAARVYDARGIPTQYSFKKGAKVAYAGKPARAKHARYSFYKNGLEYALPVVTINHRAYYRLAAGTLLLASRVGRIDGHLAYAPWTTVTVTTADATYSDVDMKVGKKYLVDAYGYFDSNFGEEGGMRWYRVKGTSGKTAKYIYADNVAPAQRVHQIDYDRLGKLWVGFDAGAVVYTAAGTVQDLKGGTLSAASSPLQVDRRMYVWVPTRKEAVLFYHVKNAMSKVYFTDGHHYGYDSRADIGDGLVPAFLVKNIIWYGTQQEPLSGKMPAIVNTPRQARRDAKPATDKQRAALTQLLAGNEKTSLSMTYLLSDARLRENFTSALLSAKKTAQKASPNRAEVKFAIWRLEKARGDLNGKKVVVQNPMKFSVAEEEEVASLVERAKSGVYAKPRAYLTDHDTRLYVEDSKSGKRETLPLTSFVSGFDREYPRSRSSETESSANVKDIAKDPLLAQYTQMILYQDTKTALVARKKTPLYFNKSGKYDYVDQLKLEPKGSLRAGQSLNLFVGPVCKLAGQYYITVWGKQPYFVKAQDVWRDDYSKSRLYKKYQKAIPKSGKAIIVASKKTYAYKYDRDGDLAKRVNVFHWGDSVPATELYVVKHDSRYYYCNGPLASLVIPCAKVHLRKYITR
;
A
#
# COMPACT_ATOMS: atom_id res chain seq x y z
N MET A 1 24.02 76.97 17.10
CA MET A 1 22.71 77.47 17.59
C MET A 1 22.03 76.35 18.39
N LYS A 2 21.76 76.63 19.67
CA LYS A 2 20.98 75.94 20.73
C LYS A 2 20.46 74.51 20.43
N ARG A 3 20.94 73.47 21.14
CA ARG A 3 20.58 73.01 22.50
C ARG A 3 19.26 72.22 22.59
N ARG A 4 19.38 71.06 23.27
CA ARG A 4 18.37 70.26 24.00
C ARG A 4 17.57 69.19 23.24
N LYS A 5 18.00 67.94 23.41
CA LYS A 5 17.19 66.89 24.08
C LYS A 5 18.13 65.87 24.74
N TRP A 6 18.27 66.01 26.07
CA TRP A 6 18.77 64.99 26.97
C TRP A 6 17.56 64.29 27.59
N LEU A 7 17.60 62.96 27.67
CA LEU A 7 17.27 62.10 28.84
C LEU A 7 16.83 60.71 28.37
N LEU A 8 17.79 59.78 28.33
CA LEU A 8 17.76 58.52 29.07
C LEU A 8 18.95 57.66 28.63
N ALA A 9 20.08 57.94 29.27
CA ALA A 9 21.13 56.96 29.50
C ALA A 9 20.80 56.26 30.82
N ALA A 10 20.48 54.96 30.76
CA ALA A 10 20.73 54.03 31.85
C ALA A 10 20.71 52.61 31.27
N MET A 11 21.74 51.84 31.62
CA MET A 11 21.92 50.41 31.37
C MET A 11 22.55 49.98 30.02
N GLY A 12 23.88 49.94 30.00
CA GLY A 12 24.55 48.65 29.79
C GLY A 12 25.15 48.35 28.41
N GLY A 13 26.02 49.22 27.88
CA GLY A 13 26.88 48.88 26.74
C GLY A 13 28.23 48.29 27.17
N LEU A 14 28.23 47.20 27.96
CA LEU A 14 29.48 46.49 28.27
C LEU A 14 29.94 45.76 27.00
N SER A 15 31.06 46.22 26.46
CA SER A 15 31.80 45.54 25.39
C SER A 15 32.19 44.14 25.84
N LEU A 16 31.47 43.12 25.37
CA LEU A 16 31.90 41.73 25.54
C LEU A 16 32.87 41.38 24.41
N LEU A 17 34.15 41.54 24.73
CA LEU A 17 35.25 40.87 24.06
C LEU A 17 34.86 39.40 23.77
N LEU A 18 34.96 39.00 22.51
CA LEU A 18 35.03 37.59 22.13
C LEU A 18 36.32 37.02 22.72
N ALA A 19 36.19 36.39 23.89
CA ALA A 19 37.27 35.69 24.56
C ALA A 19 37.88 34.61 23.66
N ARG A 20 39.21 34.48 23.70
CA ARG A 20 39.94 33.33 23.14
C ARG A 20 39.34 32.03 23.68
N PRO A 21 39.13 30.99 22.85
CA PRO A 21 38.58 29.74 23.35
C PRO A 21 39.60 29.02 24.23
N VAL A 22 39.27 28.88 25.51
CA VAL A 22 39.85 27.89 26.40
C VAL A 22 39.57 26.50 25.81
N GLN A 23 40.62 25.67 25.78
CA GLN A 23 40.69 24.40 25.07
C GLN A 23 39.81 23.31 25.69
N ALA A 24 38.49 23.39 25.48
CA ALA A 24 37.60 22.24 25.59
C ALA A 24 37.70 21.47 24.27
N LYS A 25 38.05 20.16 24.29
CA LYS A 25 38.15 19.31 23.09
C LYS A 25 36.99 19.58 22.12
N THR A 26 37.26 20.33 21.06
CA THR A 26 36.27 20.73 20.05
C THR A 26 36.10 19.58 19.08
N GLY A 27 34.91 18.99 19.02
CA GLY A 27 34.54 18.11 17.92
C GLY A 27 34.10 18.91 16.68
N GLU A 28 33.94 18.21 15.55
CA GLU A 28 33.71 18.80 14.23
C GLU A 28 32.33 18.39 13.68
N LEU A 29 31.57 19.38 13.18
CA LEU A 29 30.39 19.17 12.33
C LEU A 29 30.78 19.36 10.88
N THR A 30 30.46 18.41 10.00
CA THR A 30 30.57 18.59 8.54
C THR A 30 29.20 18.85 7.93
N LEU A 31 29.05 19.95 7.21
CA LEU A 31 27.76 20.34 6.64
C LEU A 31 27.44 19.59 5.35
N SER A 32 26.22 19.05 5.26
CA SER A 32 25.72 18.43 4.02
C SER A 32 25.06 19.44 3.08
N GLN A 33 24.75 20.63 3.59
CA GLN A 33 24.10 21.73 2.86
C GLN A 33 24.61 23.07 3.38
N ALA A 34 24.43 24.14 2.59
CA ALA A 34 24.68 25.49 3.10
C ALA A 34 23.77 25.79 4.30
N ALA A 35 24.30 26.49 5.31
CA ALA A 35 23.62 26.74 6.57
C ALA A 35 23.86 28.16 7.07
N ARG A 36 22.80 28.84 7.51
CA ARG A 36 22.91 30.10 8.25
C ARG A 36 23.29 29.83 9.70
N VAL A 37 24.00 30.77 10.30
CA VAL A 37 24.30 30.79 11.73
C VAL A 37 23.22 31.60 12.44
N TYR A 38 22.77 31.13 13.59
CA TYR A 38 21.71 31.73 14.38
C TYR A 38 22.26 32.20 15.74
N ASP A 39 21.68 33.26 16.30
CA ASP A 39 21.99 33.67 17.68
C ASP A 39 21.35 32.70 18.70
N ALA A 40 21.59 32.92 20.00
CA ALA A 40 21.05 32.08 21.06
C ALA A 40 19.51 32.04 21.13
N ARG A 41 18.83 33.02 20.51
CA ARG A 41 17.36 33.11 20.43
C ARG A 41 16.80 32.45 19.16
N GLY A 42 17.66 31.92 18.29
CA GLY A 42 17.25 31.32 17.02
C GLY A 42 16.96 32.35 15.92
N ILE A 43 17.47 33.58 16.04
CA ILE A 43 17.37 34.62 15.01
C ILE A 43 18.54 34.46 14.03
N PRO A 44 18.31 34.45 12.71
CA PRO A 44 19.40 34.36 11.73
C PRO A 44 20.38 35.52 11.86
N THR A 45 21.67 35.22 11.88
CA THR A 45 22.76 36.22 11.79
C THR A 45 23.14 36.46 10.33
N GLN A 46 24.03 37.43 10.10
CA GLN A 46 24.64 37.68 8.78
C GLN A 46 25.57 36.55 8.30
N TYR A 47 26.00 35.67 9.20
CA TYR A 47 26.98 34.63 8.88
C TYR A 47 26.32 33.36 8.31
N SER A 48 27.01 32.75 7.35
CA SER A 48 26.61 31.46 6.77
C SER A 48 27.82 30.63 6.35
N PHE A 49 27.62 29.32 6.31
CA PHE A 49 28.61 28.36 5.87
C PHE A 49 28.16 27.68 4.58
N LYS A 50 29.13 27.39 3.70
CA LYS A 50 28.90 26.63 2.46
C LYS A 50 28.73 25.14 2.76
N LYS A 51 28.13 24.40 1.84
CA LYS A 51 28.09 22.93 1.87
C LYS A 51 29.53 22.38 1.98
N GLY A 52 29.73 21.35 2.82
CA GLY A 52 31.03 20.74 3.06
C GLY A 52 31.89 21.45 4.11
N ALA A 53 31.47 22.63 4.60
CA ALA A 53 32.21 23.33 5.66
C ALA A 53 32.32 22.47 6.93
N LYS A 54 33.45 22.61 7.61
CA LYS A 54 33.77 21.98 8.89
C LYS A 54 33.68 23.05 9.98
N VAL A 55 32.88 22.78 11.01
CA VAL A 55 32.57 23.78 12.04
C VAL A 55 32.71 23.14 13.42
N ALA A 56 33.43 23.80 14.32
CA ALA A 56 33.60 23.33 15.70
C ALA A 56 32.28 23.47 16.49
N TYR A 57 31.85 22.37 17.13
CA TYR A 57 30.69 22.39 18.03
C TYR A 57 31.12 22.51 19.50
N ALA A 58 30.20 23.01 20.32
CA ALA A 58 30.32 23.03 21.77
C ALA A 58 29.59 21.84 22.40
N GLY A 59 30.18 21.28 23.46
CA GLY A 59 29.63 20.15 24.22
C GLY A 59 30.35 18.84 23.96
N LYS A 60 29.87 17.76 24.59
CA LYS A 60 30.43 16.41 24.46
C LYS A 60 29.33 15.45 24.00
N PRO A 61 29.58 14.60 22.99
CA PRO A 61 28.67 13.52 22.65
C PRO A 61 28.50 12.56 23.83
N ALA A 62 27.27 12.12 24.08
CA ALA A 62 26.94 11.13 25.09
C ALA A 62 26.36 9.87 24.43
N ARG A 63 26.58 8.70 25.05
CA ARG A 63 25.96 7.45 24.62
C ARG A 63 24.44 7.62 24.68
N ALA A 64 23.76 7.25 23.60
CA ALA A 64 22.32 7.37 23.49
C ALA A 64 21.69 6.03 23.10
N LYS A 65 20.39 5.92 23.36
CA LYS A 65 19.57 4.83 22.86
C LYS A 65 18.32 5.45 22.25
N HIS A 66 18.18 5.35 20.92
CA HIS A 66 17.10 5.95 20.12
C HIS A 66 17.06 7.48 20.17
N ALA A 67 18.22 8.14 20.02
CA ALA A 67 18.25 9.61 20.00
C ALA A 67 17.80 10.18 18.66
N ARG A 68 16.92 11.19 18.70
CA ARG A 68 16.33 11.85 17.53
C ARG A 68 17.35 12.33 16.50
N TYR A 69 18.48 12.85 16.97
CA TYR A 69 19.65 13.12 16.14
C TYR A 69 20.82 12.36 16.74
N SER A 70 21.46 11.50 15.96
CA SER A 70 22.53 10.64 16.45
C SER A 70 23.56 10.33 15.39
N PHE A 71 24.65 9.70 15.83
CA PHE A 71 25.69 9.14 14.97
C PHE A 71 26.21 7.86 15.61
N TYR A 72 26.76 6.96 14.80
CA TYR A 72 27.27 5.69 15.26
C TYR A 72 28.80 5.70 15.27
N LYS A 73 29.38 5.34 16.41
CA LYS A 73 30.82 5.18 16.61
C LYS A 73 31.07 3.81 17.25
N ASN A 74 31.88 2.98 16.59
CA ASN A 74 32.19 1.61 17.02
C ASN A 74 30.92 0.77 17.29
N GLY A 75 29.92 0.88 16.42
CA GLY A 75 28.63 0.17 16.54
C GLY A 75 27.69 0.69 17.63
N LEU A 76 28.11 1.69 18.42
CA LEU A 76 27.30 2.29 19.48
C LEU A 76 26.72 3.62 19.04
N GLU A 77 25.48 3.89 19.45
CA GLU A 77 24.78 5.14 19.17
C GLU A 77 25.19 6.24 20.15
N TYR A 78 25.53 7.42 19.62
CA TYR A 78 25.87 8.63 20.36
C TYR A 78 25.03 9.81 19.88
N ALA A 79 24.77 10.76 20.77
CA ALA A 79 24.07 11.98 20.45
C ALA A 79 24.82 13.21 21.00
N LEU A 80 24.82 14.29 20.21
CA LEU A 80 25.26 15.60 20.67
C LEU A 80 24.05 16.37 21.20
N PRO A 81 24.17 17.13 22.33
CA PRO A 81 23.08 17.94 22.84
C PRO A 81 22.53 18.90 21.79
N VAL A 82 21.20 18.97 21.69
CA VAL A 82 20.49 19.88 20.78
C VAL A 82 19.65 20.88 21.56
N VAL A 83 19.67 22.13 21.13
CA VAL A 83 18.75 23.17 21.61
C VAL A 83 17.53 23.19 20.68
N THR A 84 16.32 23.16 21.22
CA THR A 84 15.10 23.24 20.41
C THR A 84 14.47 24.62 20.54
N ILE A 85 14.30 25.32 19.41
CA ILE A 85 13.66 26.64 19.33
C ILE A 85 12.64 26.58 18.18
N ASN A 86 11.37 26.93 18.44
CA ASN A 86 10.28 26.90 17.46
C ASN A 86 10.22 25.57 16.68
N HIS A 87 10.24 24.45 17.41
CA HIS A 87 10.22 23.08 16.89
C HIS A 87 11.40 22.66 15.99
N ARG A 88 12.44 23.50 15.88
CA ARG A 88 13.68 23.20 15.14
C ARG A 88 14.81 22.89 16.10
N ALA A 89 15.61 21.88 15.77
CA ALA A 89 16.77 21.47 16.55
C ALA A 89 18.04 22.15 16.03
N TYR A 90 18.88 22.62 16.96
CA TYR A 90 20.13 23.31 16.70
C TYR A 90 21.28 22.68 17.49
N TYR A 91 22.44 22.56 16.87
CA TYR A 91 23.70 22.33 17.59
C TYR A 91 24.30 23.68 18.00
N ARG A 92 24.90 23.71 19.20
CA ARG A 92 25.65 24.88 19.67
C ARG A 92 27.07 24.83 19.10
N LEU A 93 27.52 25.93 18.54
CA LEU A 93 28.88 26.10 18.05
C LEU A 93 29.81 26.54 19.18
N ALA A 94 31.13 26.34 19.01
CA ALA A 94 32.13 26.75 20.00
C ALA A 94 32.06 28.25 20.35
N ALA A 95 31.64 29.10 19.40
CA ALA A 95 31.43 30.54 19.58
C ALA A 95 30.09 30.91 20.28
N GLY A 96 29.34 29.93 20.80
CA GLY A 96 28.07 30.16 21.51
C GLY A 96 26.84 30.35 20.61
N THR A 97 27.04 30.50 19.29
CA THR A 97 25.97 30.57 18.27
C THR A 97 25.36 29.20 17.96
N LEU A 98 24.29 29.18 17.17
CA LEU A 98 23.50 28.01 16.84
C LEU A 98 23.55 27.69 15.34
N LEU A 99 23.48 26.39 15.03
CA LEU A 99 23.41 25.88 13.67
C LEU A 99 22.31 24.82 13.57
N LEU A 100 21.46 24.87 12.54
CA LEU A 100 20.41 23.89 12.34
C LEU A 100 20.97 22.47 12.20
N ALA A 101 20.52 21.56 13.08
CA ALA A 101 20.97 20.17 13.10
C ALA A 101 20.68 19.43 11.77
N SER A 102 19.59 19.80 11.08
CA SER A 102 19.21 19.23 9.78
C SER A 102 20.13 19.58 8.61
N ARG A 103 21.14 20.43 8.82
CA ARG A 103 22.15 20.80 7.80
C ARG A 103 23.47 20.06 7.98
N VAL A 104 23.57 19.23 9.02
CA VAL A 104 24.79 18.49 9.37
C VAL A 104 24.74 17.09 8.77
N GLY A 105 25.74 16.74 7.98
CA GLY A 105 25.88 15.41 7.39
C GLY A 105 26.78 14.47 8.18
N ARG A 106 27.74 15.01 8.94
CA ARG A 106 28.66 14.23 9.77
C ARG A 106 28.99 14.93 11.09
N ILE A 107 29.25 14.14 12.13
CA ILE A 107 29.73 14.57 13.45
C ILE A 107 30.99 13.75 13.75
N ASP A 108 32.12 14.43 13.95
CA ASP A 108 33.44 13.82 14.20
C ASP A 108 33.79 12.76 13.14
N GLY A 109 33.51 13.06 11.87
CA GLY A 109 33.72 12.14 10.75
C GLY A 109 32.67 11.02 10.61
N HIS A 110 31.82 10.78 11.60
CA HIS A 110 30.76 9.77 11.54
C HIS A 110 29.49 10.32 10.88
N LEU A 111 28.74 9.46 10.19
CA LEU A 111 27.48 9.85 9.54
C LEU A 111 26.44 10.31 10.57
N ALA A 112 25.86 11.49 10.34
CA ALA A 112 24.79 12.03 11.17
C ALA A 112 23.43 11.52 10.66
N TYR A 113 22.60 11.08 11.59
CA TYR A 113 21.25 10.60 11.35
C TYR A 113 20.23 11.58 11.91
N ALA A 114 19.12 11.73 11.18
CA ALA A 114 18.01 12.60 11.50
C ALA A 114 16.68 11.82 11.50
N PRO A 115 15.64 12.36 12.16
CA PRO A 115 14.33 11.72 12.20
C PRO A 115 13.56 11.90 10.88
N TRP A 116 13.95 12.88 10.07
CA TRP A 116 13.49 13.09 8.70
C TRP A 116 14.52 13.94 7.95
N THR A 117 14.48 13.85 6.64
CA THR A 117 15.34 14.62 5.75
C THR A 117 14.56 15.03 4.50
N THR A 118 15.13 15.95 3.73
CA THR A 118 14.72 16.15 2.35
C THR A 118 15.59 15.29 1.43
N VAL A 119 14.97 14.57 0.51
CA VAL A 119 15.65 13.90 -0.60
C VAL A 119 15.42 14.68 -1.89
N THR A 120 16.44 14.76 -2.74
CA THR A 120 16.36 15.44 -4.05
C THR A 120 16.43 14.38 -5.13
N VAL A 121 15.49 14.40 -6.08
CA VAL A 121 15.47 13.46 -7.20
C VAL A 121 16.70 13.67 -8.09
N THR A 122 17.50 12.64 -8.25
CA THR A 122 18.67 12.59 -9.13
C THR A 122 18.34 11.95 -10.47
N THR A 123 17.44 10.95 -10.47
CA THR A 123 17.00 10.22 -11.67
C THR A 123 15.47 10.14 -11.67
N ALA A 124 14.83 10.43 -12.80
CA ALA A 124 13.38 10.38 -12.94
C ALA A 124 12.85 9.00 -13.38
N ASP A 125 13.48 7.92 -12.90
CA ASP A 125 13.00 6.56 -13.17
C ASP A 125 11.82 6.23 -12.25
N ALA A 126 10.63 6.16 -12.84
CA ALA A 126 9.39 5.89 -12.12
C ALA A 126 9.13 4.39 -11.87
N THR A 127 10.00 3.49 -12.32
CA THR A 127 9.77 2.03 -12.31
C THR A 127 9.48 1.48 -10.90
N TYR A 128 10.00 2.11 -9.84
CA TYR A 128 9.90 1.63 -8.46
C TYR A 128 9.48 2.70 -7.43
N SER A 129 8.80 3.78 -7.86
CA SER A 129 8.43 4.88 -6.96
C SER A 129 6.96 5.28 -7.08
N ASP A 130 6.30 5.52 -5.94
CA ASP A 130 4.86 5.87 -5.86
C ASP A 130 4.57 7.36 -6.06
N VAL A 131 5.60 8.12 -6.43
CA VAL A 131 5.54 9.58 -6.59
C VAL A 131 5.96 9.97 -7.98
N ASP A 132 5.38 11.07 -8.46
CA ASP A 132 5.77 11.69 -9.72
C ASP A 132 7.22 12.23 -9.63
N MET A 133 8.16 11.53 -10.26
CA MET A 133 9.58 11.85 -10.21
C MET A 133 9.95 12.87 -11.29
N LYS A 134 10.50 14.01 -10.84
CA LYS A 134 11.12 15.01 -11.71
C LYS A 134 12.49 15.35 -11.15
N VAL A 135 13.54 15.29 -11.96
CA VAL A 135 14.91 15.62 -11.54
C VAL A 135 14.95 16.99 -10.87
N GLY A 136 15.61 17.08 -9.72
CA GLY A 136 15.70 18.28 -8.88
C GLY A 136 14.51 18.50 -7.93
N LYS A 137 13.38 17.79 -8.10
CA LYS A 137 12.23 17.86 -7.17
C LYS A 137 12.65 17.32 -5.80
N LYS A 138 12.10 17.92 -4.74
CA LYS A 138 12.43 17.60 -3.36
C LYS A 138 11.25 16.99 -2.65
N TYR A 139 11.51 15.92 -1.90
CA TYR A 139 10.53 15.24 -1.07
C TYR A 139 11.00 15.19 0.38
N LEU A 140 10.08 15.41 1.32
CA LEU A 140 10.35 15.20 2.74
C LEU A 140 10.12 13.73 3.06
N VAL A 141 11.09 13.08 3.69
CA VAL A 141 11.06 11.64 4.00
C VAL A 141 11.44 11.41 5.46
N ASP A 142 10.85 10.40 6.09
CA ASP A 142 10.99 10.15 7.54
C ASP A 142 11.47 8.73 7.88
N ALA A 143 11.72 7.91 6.87
CA ALA A 143 12.22 6.57 7.01
C ALA A 143 13.00 6.13 5.77
N TYR A 144 13.97 5.26 5.98
CA TYR A 144 14.75 4.58 4.95
C TYR A 144 14.73 3.08 5.25
N GLY A 145 14.48 2.21 4.30
CA GLY A 145 14.29 0.80 4.63
C GLY A 145 14.15 -0.13 3.45
N TYR A 146 13.86 -1.39 3.75
CA TYR A 146 13.56 -2.46 2.80
C TYR A 146 12.28 -3.20 3.23
N PHE A 147 11.67 -3.93 2.29
CA PHE A 147 10.60 -4.89 2.54
C PHE A 147 11.21 -6.30 2.50
N ASP A 148 10.93 -7.11 3.52
CA ASP A 148 11.43 -8.47 3.70
C ASP A 148 10.64 -9.49 2.84
N SER A 149 9.38 -9.21 2.50
CA SER A 149 8.47 -10.28 2.07
C SER A 149 7.84 -10.24 0.67
N ASN A 150 8.36 -9.54 -0.35
CA ASN A 150 7.68 -9.56 -1.68
C ASN A 150 8.54 -9.45 -2.95
N PHE A 151 9.86 -9.40 -2.86
CA PHE A 151 10.72 -9.43 -4.05
C PHE A 151 11.75 -10.54 -3.86
N GLY A 152 11.55 -11.64 -4.58
CA GLY A 152 12.29 -12.88 -4.39
C GLY A 152 13.80 -12.68 -4.43
N GLU A 153 14.50 -13.39 -3.54
CA GLU A 153 15.92 -13.78 -3.48
C GLU A 153 17.03 -12.74 -3.78
N GLU A 154 16.73 -11.55 -4.30
CA GLU A 154 17.64 -10.42 -4.40
C GLU A 154 17.39 -9.45 -3.25
N GLY A 155 18.03 -9.73 -2.10
CA GLY A 155 18.21 -8.69 -1.10
C GLY A 155 18.92 -7.49 -1.74
N GLY A 156 18.27 -6.33 -1.87
CA GLY A 156 18.99 -5.18 -2.42
C GLY A 156 18.26 -3.85 -2.53
N MET A 157 16.95 -3.85 -2.81
CA MET A 157 16.24 -2.61 -3.04
C MET A 157 15.92 -1.87 -1.74
N ARG A 158 16.18 -0.57 -1.73
CA ARG A 158 16.04 0.30 -0.55
C ARG A 158 15.16 1.48 -0.93
N TRP A 159 14.27 1.88 -0.03
CA TRP A 159 13.31 2.94 -0.28
C TRP A 159 13.32 3.98 0.83
N TYR A 160 12.95 5.20 0.47
CA TYR A 160 12.56 6.24 1.40
C TYR A 160 11.04 6.33 1.48
N ARG A 161 10.48 6.48 2.68
CA ARG A 161 9.05 6.75 2.85
C ARG A 161 8.80 8.25 2.87
N VAL A 162 7.83 8.71 2.09
CA VAL A 162 7.41 10.12 2.08
C VAL A 162 6.76 10.46 3.42
N LYS A 163 7.27 11.51 4.08
CA LYS A 163 6.79 11.96 5.37
C LYS A 163 5.33 12.42 5.25
N GLY A 164 4.51 12.01 6.22
CA GLY A 164 3.07 12.27 6.23
C GLY A 164 2.23 11.20 5.50
N THR A 165 2.87 10.17 4.96
CA THR A 165 2.21 8.99 4.40
C THR A 165 2.41 7.78 5.32
N SER A 166 1.40 6.92 5.49
CA SER A 166 1.49 5.77 6.41
C SER A 166 0.49 4.66 6.07
N GLY A 167 0.73 3.46 6.57
CA GLY A 167 -0.17 2.32 6.35
C GLY A 167 -0.43 2.07 4.86
N LYS A 168 -1.72 1.99 4.48
CA LYS A 168 -2.16 1.76 3.10
C LYS A 168 -1.95 2.94 2.15
N THR A 169 -1.70 4.16 2.67
CA THR A 169 -1.43 5.36 1.85
C THR A 169 0.05 5.74 1.83
N ALA A 170 0.90 4.90 2.43
CA ALA A 170 2.34 5.10 2.43
C ALA A 170 2.86 5.17 0.99
N LYS A 171 3.68 6.18 0.71
CA LYS A 171 4.34 6.35 -0.59
C LYS A 171 5.84 6.18 -0.40
N TYR A 172 6.45 5.44 -1.32
CA TYR A 172 7.86 5.11 -1.29
C TYR A 172 8.58 5.67 -2.51
N ILE A 173 9.84 6.04 -2.31
CA ILE A 173 10.74 6.52 -3.37
C ILE A 173 11.96 5.61 -3.36
N TYR A 174 12.32 5.07 -4.52
CA TYR A 174 13.50 4.24 -4.66
C TYR A 174 14.77 5.03 -4.30
N ALA A 175 15.62 4.44 -3.46
CA ALA A 175 16.73 5.17 -2.84
C ALA A 175 17.80 5.61 -3.84
N ASP A 176 18.06 4.84 -4.90
CA ASP A 176 19.09 5.19 -5.89
C ASP A 176 18.65 6.34 -6.82
N ASN A 177 17.35 6.65 -6.84
CA ASN A 177 16.80 7.75 -7.64
C ASN A 177 16.85 9.09 -6.91
N VAL A 178 17.34 9.12 -5.67
CA VAL A 178 17.37 10.34 -4.85
C VAL A 178 18.65 10.51 -4.04
N ALA A 179 19.04 11.76 -3.82
CA ALA A 179 20.12 12.14 -2.91
C ALA A 179 19.55 12.73 -1.60
N PRO A 180 19.77 12.09 -0.43
CA PRO A 180 19.34 12.65 0.84
C PRO A 180 20.22 13.81 1.30
N ALA A 181 19.60 14.85 1.88
CA ALA A 181 20.32 15.93 2.54
C ALA A 181 21.05 15.47 3.82
N GLN A 182 20.48 14.52 4.54
CA GLN A 182 21.04 13.87 5.72
C GLN A 182 20.51 12.44 5.76
N ARG A 183 21.23 11.50 6.39
CA ARG A 183 20.71 10.14 6.54
C ARG A 183 19.54 10.12 7.51
N VAL A 184 18.58 9.26 7.26
CA VAL A 184 17.53 8.90 8.22
C VAL A 184 17.77 7.47 8.69
N HIS A 185 17.20 7.13 9.84
CA HIS A 185 17.38 5.81 10.42
C HIS A 185 16.81 4.72 9.51
N GLN A 186 17.56 3.63 9.41
CA GLN A 186 17.11 2.45 8.72
C GLN A 186 15.99 1.79 9.51
N ILE A 187 14.91 1.44 8.82
CA ILE A 187 13.79 0.67 9.36
C ILE A 187 13.52 -0.52 8.46
N ASP A 188 13.02 -1.58 9.06
CA ASP A 188 12.38 -2.67 8.35
C ASP A 188 10.89 -2.30 8.22
N TYR A 189 10.43 -2.09 6.98
CA TYR A 189 9.06 -1.64 6.73
C TYR A 189 8.03 -2.70 7.13
N ASP A 190 8.38 -3.99 7.06
CA ASP A 190 7.50 -5.08 7.46
C ASP A 190 7.39 -5.19 8.98
N ARG A 191 8.38 -4.69 9.72
CA ARG A 191 8.35 -4.65 11.18
C ARG A 191 7.76 -3.36 11.74
N LEU A 192 7.57 -2.33 10.90
CA LEU A 192 7.15 -1.00 11.33
C LEU A 192 5.82 -1.01 12.11
N GLY A 193 5.79 -0.31 13.24
CA GLY A 193 4.62 -0.21 14.13
C GLY A 193 4.31 -1.48 14.92
N LYS A 194 5.23 -2.45 14.95
CA LYS A 194 5.07 -3.73 15.67
C LYS A 194 6.10 -3.85 16.80
N LEU A 195 5.68 -4.51 17.88
CA LEU A 195 6.53 -4.82 19.01
C LEU A 195 7.12 -6.22 18.86
N TRP A 196 8.40 -6.34 19.13
CA TRP A 196 9.15 -7.59 19.04
C TRP A 196 9.98 -7.82 20.30
N VAL A 197 10.21 -9.08 20.65
CA VAL A 197 11.09 -9.49 21.74
C VAL A 197 12.16 -10.44 21.23
N GLY A 198 13.39 -10.30 21.71
CA GLY A 198 14.47 -11.24 21.41
C GLY A 198 15.08 -11.84 22.68
N PHE A 199 15.85 -12.89 22.46
CA PHE A 199 16.39 -13.79 23.48
C PHE A 199 17.86 -14.05 23.18
N ASP A 200 18.71 -14.08 24.21
CA ASP A 200 20.14 -14.38 24.06
C ASP A 200 20.44 -15.89 24.16
N ALA A 201 19.45 -16.68 24.55
CA ALA A 201 19.52 -18.13 24.70
C ALA A 201 18.21 -18.78 24.21
N GLY A 202 18.22 -20.09 24.03
CA GLY A 202 17.01 -20.79 23.61
C GLY A 202 15.87 -20.60 24.61
N ALA A 203 14.68 -20.26 24.11
CA ALA A 203 13.51 -19.99 24.94
C ALA A 203 12.52 -21.15 24.89
N VAL A 204 11.96 -21.50 26.05
CA VAL A 204 10.86 -22.46 26.15
C VAL A 204 9.54 -21.73 25.93
N VAL A 205 8.65 -22.35 25.15
CA VAL A 205 7.30 -21.83 24.90
C VAL A 205 6.33 -22.49 25.87
N TYR A 206 5.44 -21.68 26.47
CA TYR A 206 4.43 -22.12 27.41
C TYR A 206 3.02 -22.00 26.83
N THR A 207 2.12 -22.86 27.29
CA THR A 207 0.68 -22.74 27.04
C THR A 207 0.02 -21.83 28.08
N ALA A 208 -1.24 -21.45 27.85
CA ALA A 208 -2.04 -20.72 28.84
C ALA A 208 -2.28 -21.50 30.15
N ALA A 209 -2.07 -22.82 30.15
CA ALA A 209 -2.10 -23.65 31.36
C ALA A 209 -0.81 -23.58 32.19
N GLY A 210 0.21 -22.86 31.72
CA GLY A 210 1.51 -22.80 32.38
C GLY A 210 2.35 -24.06 32.21
N THR A 211 2.01 -24.92 31.26
CA THR A 211 2.80 -26.09 30.86
C THR A 211 3.67 -25.74 29.65
N VAL A 212 4.80 -26.44 29.49
CA VAL A 212 5.63 -26.33 28.30
C VAL A 212 4.87 -26.85 27.08
N GLN A 213 4.89 -26.08 25.99
CA GLN A 213 4.37 -26.50 24.70
C GLN A 213 5.38 -27.43 24.04
N ASP A 214 4.94 -28.61 23.63
CA ASP A 214 5.77 -29.52 22.85
C ASP A 214 5.96 -28.98 21.43
N LEU A 215 7.22 -28.75 21.07
CA LEU A 215 7.64 -28.32 19.72
C LEU A 215 8.26 -29.50 18.96
N LYS A 216 7.73 -30.72 19.17
CA LYS A 216 8.23 -31.99 18.61
C LYS A 216 9.67 -32.27 19.03
N GLY A 217 9.99 -32.02 20.30
CA GLY A 217 11.35 -32.17 20.84
C GLY A 217 12.30 -31.00 20.53
N GLY A 218 11.81 -29.90 19.95
CA GLY A 218 12.61 -28.69 19.68
C GLY A 218 12.53 -27.62 20.78
N THR A 219 13.51 -26.71 20.81
CA THR A 219 13.48 -25.45 21.58
C THR A 219 13.68 -24.25 20.67
N LEU A 220 13.18 -23.06 21.03
CA LEU A 220 13.43 -21.87 20.22
C LEU A 220 14.94 -21.58 20.13
N SER A 221 15.41 -21.19 18.96
CA SER A 221 16.81 -20.84 18.76
C SER A 221 17.18 -19.48 19.37
N ALA A 222 18.34 -19.37 20.02
CA ALA A 222 18.94 -18.08 20.42
C ALA A 222 19.27 -17.19 19.21
N ALA A 223 19.49 -17.81 18.04
CA ALA A 223 19.67 -17.14 16.75
C ALA A 223 18.34 -16.94 15.99
N SER A 224 17.18 -17.19 16.64
CA SER A 224 15.89 -16.90 16.03
C SER A 224 15.72 -15.39 15.86
N SER A 225 15.11 -14.99 14.74
CA SER A 225 14.64 -13.62 14.57
C SER A 225 13.77 -13.23 15.77
N PRO A 226 13.79 -11.95 16.19
CA PRO A 226 12.88 -11.47 17.23
C PRO A 226 11.44 -11.95 16.96
N LEU A 227 10.68 -12.21 18.03
CA LEU A 227 9.30 -12.69 17.95
C LEU A 227 8.34 -11.52 18.12
N GLN A 228 7.34 -11.42 17.24
CA GLN A 228 6.32 -10.38 17.35
C GLN A 228 5.42 -10.67 18.56
N VAL A 229 5.12 -9.67 19.38
CA VAL A 229 4.27 -9.82 20.57
C VAL A 229 3.15 -8.79 20.61
N ASP A 230 2.02 -9.14 21.22
CA ASP A 230 0.84 -8.27 21.29
C ASP A 230 0.08 -8.29 22.63
N ARG A 231 0.52 -9.09 23.60
CA ARG A 231 -0.09 -9.16 24.93
C ARG A 231 0.92 -9.49 26.02
N ARG A 232 0.68 -8.97 27.23
CA ARG A 232 1.38 -9.33 28.46
C ARG A 232 0.40 -9.86 29.49
N MET A 233 0.73 -10.98 30.12
CA MET A 233 -0.13 -11.60 31.14
C MET A 233 0.68 -12.42 32.14
N TYR A 234 0.20 -12.51 33.37
CA TYR A 234 0.68 -13.51 34.33
C TYR A 234 0.02 -14.86 34.06
N VAL A 235 0.83 -15.92 34.05
CA VAL A 235 0.37 -17.32 34.01
C VAL A 235 0.93 -18.04 35.23
N TRP A 236 0.09 -18.86 35.87
CA TRP A 236 0.54 -19.73 36.94
C TRP A 236 1.29 -20.90 36.35
N VAL A 237 2.57 -21.07 36.73
CA VAL A 237 3.41 -22.18 36.25
C VAL A 237 3.41 -23.26 37.32
N PRO A 238 2.73 -24.41 37.12
CA PRO A 238 2.57 -25.41 38.17
C PRO A 238 3.90 -25.98 38.67
N THR A 239 4.85 -26.22 37.76
CA THR A 239 6.19 -26.75 38.09
C THR A 239 7.02 -25.80 38.94
N ARG A 240 6.74 -24.48 38.88
CA ARG A 240 7.43 -23.44 39.66
C ARG A 240 6.63 -22.98 40.88
N LYS A 241 5.35 -23.39 41.00
CA LYS A 241 4.41 -22.96 42.04
C LYS A 241 4.33 -21.43 42.20
N GLU A 242 4.46 -20.70 41.09
CA GLU A 242 4.42 -19.23 41.08
C GLU A 242 3.72 -18.68 39.83
N ALA A 243 3.31 -17.41 39.89
CA ALA A 243 2.78 -16.68 38.74
C ALA A 243 3.92 -15.92 38.05
N VAL A 244 4.19 -16.28 36.79
CA VAL A 244 5.26 -15.70 35.98
C VAL A 244 4.65 -14.77 34.93
N LEU A 245 5.30 -13.63 34.63
CA LEU A 245 4.89 -12.73 33.56
C LEU A 245 5.33 -13.28 32.20
N PHE A 246 4.43 -13.30 31.23
CA PHE A 246 4.67 -13.77 29.85
C PHE A 246 4.32 -12.71 28.82
N TYR A 247 4.96 -12.83 27.65
CA TYR A 247 4.50 -12.22 26.40
C TYR A 247 3.78 -13.28 25.54
N HIS A 248 2.67 -12.89 24.92
CA HIS A 248 2.04 -13.69 23.87
C HIS A 248 2.72 -13.43 22.52
N VAL A 249 3.11 -14.49 21.84
CA VAL A 249 3.75 -14.42 20.51
C VAL A 249 2.67 -14.46 19.42
N LYS A 250 2.77 -13.55 18.44
CA LYS A 250 1.85 -13.48 17.32
C LYS A 250 2.35 -14.33 16.14
N ASN A 251 1.69 -15.47 15.91
CA ASN A 251 1.67 -16.21 14.64
C ASN A 251 3.06 -16.40 13.99
N ALA A 252 3.99 -16.98 14.75
CA ALA A 252 5.39 -17.08 14.34
C ALA A 252 5.73 -18.53 13.97
N MET A 253 5.93 -18.79 12.68
CA MET A 253 6.83 -19.86 12.26
C MET A 253 8.24 -19.48 12.72
N SER A 254 8.78 -20.19 13.69
CA SER A 254 10.05 -19.85 14.34
C SER A 254 11.07 -20.95 14.17
N LYS A 255 12.35 -20.58 14.03
CA LYS A 255 13.45 -21.54 14.00
C LYS A 255 13.54 -22.27 15.34
N VAL A 256 13.58 -23.59 15.29
CA VAL A 256 13.74 -24.45 16.47
C VAL A 256 15.00 -25.31 16.36
N TYR A 257 15.66 -25.57 17.49
CA TYR A 257 16.73 -26.54 17.62
C TYR A 257 16.19 -27.85 18.20
N PHE A 258 16.42 -28.95 17.51
CA PHE A 258 16.16 -30.29 18.02
C PHE A 258 17.37 -30.80 18.80
N THR A 259 17.14 -31.54 19.88
CA THR A 259 18.18 -32.06 20.78
C THR A 259 18.94 -33.27 20.23
N ASP A 260 18.57 -33.78 19.04
CA ASP A 260 19.19 -34.95 18.40
C ASP A 260 20.40 -34.61 17.51
N GLY A 261 20.83 -33.35 17.46
CA GLY A 261 22.11 -32.95 16.84
C GLY A 261 22.18 -33.04 15.31
N HIS A 262 21.15 -33.55 14.62
CA HIS A 262 21.26 -33.95 13.21
C HIS A 262 20.55 -33.04 12.18
N HIS A 263 19.96 -31.90 12.57
CA HIS A 263 19.26 -31.03 11.60
C HIS A 263 19.72 -29.57 11.64
N TYR A 264 20.94 -29.31 11.17
CA TYR A 264 21.34 -28.00 10.64
C TYR A 264 20.85 -27.87 9.19
N GLY A 265 19.54 -27.82 9.01
CA GLY A 265 18.91 -27.44 7.75
C GLY A 265 18.33 -26.04 7.86
N TYR A 266 18.36 -25.27 6.77
CA TYR A 266 17.77 -23.93 6.66
C TYR A 266 16.24 -23.88 6.94
N ASP A 267 15.61 -25.03 7.19
CA ASP A 267 14.17 -25.27 7.13
C ASP A 267 13.52 -25.87 8.41
N SER A 268 14.26 -26.04 9.51
CA SER A 268 13.68 -26.50 10.79
C SER A 268 12.89 -25.38 11.51
N ARG A 269 11.74 -25.01 10.94
CA ARG A 269 10.78 -24.08 11.56
C ARG A 269 9.63 -24.85 12.18
N ALA A 270 9.29 -24.51 13.42
CA ALA A 270 8.06 -24.97 14.05
C ALA A 270 7.05 -23.83 14.12
N ASP A 271 5.77 -24.17 13.93
CA ASP A 271 4.68 -23.26 14.29
C ASP A 271 4.60 -23.23 15.82
N ILE A 272 5.03 -22.12 16.41
CA ILE A 272 4.86 -21.91 17.86
C ILE A 272 3.47 -21.37 18.21
N GLY A 273 2.62 -21.11 17.20
CA GLY A 273 1.22 -20.77 17.35
C GLY A 273 1.00 -19.58 18.29
N ASP A 274 0.11 -19.79 19.27
CA ASP A 274 -0.26 -18.84 20.32
C ASP A 274 0.60 -19.02 21.60
N GLY A 275 1.88 -19.33 21.39
CA GLY A 275 2.84 -19.59 22.44
C GLY A 275 3.11 -18.41 23.37
N LEU A 276 3.39 -18.71 24.63
CA LEU A 276 3.75 -17.74 25.66
C LEU A 276 5.23 -17.85 26.01
N VAL A 277 5.93 -16.73 25.97
CA VAL A 277 7.37 -16.66 26.30
C VAL A 277 7.59 -15.91 27.63
N PRO A 278 8.36 -16.47 28.59
CA PRO A 278 8.58 -15.83 29.88
C PRO A 278 9.29 -14.48 29.73
N ALA A 279 8.77 -13.45 30.39
CA ALA A 279 9.32 -12.10 30.27
C ALA A 279 10.74 -11.96 30.85
N PHE A 280 11.13 -12.80 31.82
CA PHE A 280 12.48 -12.78 32.40
C PHE A 280 13.56 -13.35 31.45
N LEU A 281 13.16 -14.08 30.40
CA LEU A 281 14.07 -14.55 29.34
C LEU A 281 14.25 -13.51 28.23
N VAL A 282 13.40 -12.48 28.18
CA VAL A 282 13.49 -11.41 27.17
C VAL A 282 14.62 -10.45 27.52
N LYS A 283 15.55 -10.28 26.59
CA LYS A 283 16.76 -9.46 26.78
C LYS A 283 16.66 -8.12 26.06
N ASN A 284 16.03 -8.12 24.90
CA ASN A 284 15.74 -6.93 24.11
C ASN A 284 14.27 -6.86 23.74
N ILE A 285 13.71 -5.65 23.92
CA ILE A 285 12.40 -5.27 23.41
C ILE A 285 12.66 -4.31 22.27
N ILE A 286 12.10 -4.61 21.10
CA ILE A 286 12.34 -3.87 19.87
C ILE A 286 11.01 -3.30 19.38
N TRP A 287 10.92 -1.98 19.34
CA TRP A 287 9.87 -1.27 18.63
C TRP A 287 10.45 -0.71 17.33
N TYR A 288 9.97 -1.22 16.20
CA TYR A 288 10.32 -0.63 14.91
C TYR A 288 9.35 0.52 14.66
N GLY A 289 9.58 1.66 15.30
CA GLY A 289 8.82 2.90 15.07
C GLY A 289 9.61 3.88 14.21
N THR A 290 8.97 4.99 13.85
CA THR A 290 9.78 6.20 13.61
C THR A 290 10.37 6.62 14.95
N GLN A 291 11.63 7.10 14.98
CA GLN A 291 12.34 7.43 16.23
C GLN A 291 11.68 8.53 17.10
N GLN A 292 10.51 9.05 16.68
CA GLN A 292 9.72 9.99 17.47
C GLN A 292 8.83 9.32 18.51
N GLU A 293 8.60 8.01 18.43
CA GLU A 293 7.69 7.32 19.34
C GLU A 293 8.45 6.69 20.51
N PRO A 294 8.25 7.16 21.75
CA PRO A 294 8.84 6.52 22.91
C PRO A 294 8.27 5.10 23.07
N LEU A 295 9.12 4.14 23.47
CA LEU A 295 8.69 2.78 23.79
C LEU A 295 7.67 2.76 24.94
N SER A 296 7.82 3.70 25.89
CA SER A 296 6.84 3.93 26.96
C SER A 296 5.52 4.39 26.34
N GLY A 297 4.51 3.52 26.39
CA GLY A 297 3.20 3.72 25.75
C GLY A 297 2.92 2.76 24.57
N LYS A 298 3.93 2.02 24.08
CA LYS A 298 3.77 1.00 23.03
C LYS A 298 3.75 -0.43 23.57
N MET A 299 4.15 -0.62 24.83
CA MET A 299 4.08 -1.89 25.53
C MET A 299 2.62 -2.26 25.83
N PRO A 300 2.16 -3.49 25.53
CA PRO A 300 0.84 -3.95 25.94
C PRO A 300 0.65 -3.82 27.45
N ALA A 301 -0.55 -3.44 27.88
CA ALA A 301 -0.92 -3.48 29.29
C ALA A 301 -0.88 -4.92 29.81
N ILE A 302 -0.53 -5.09 31.09
CA ILE A 302 -0.65 -6.39 31.75
C ILE A 302 -2.12 -6.63 32.05
N VAL A 303 -2.68 -7.72 31.51
CA VAL A 303 -4.13 -7.95 31.50
C VAL A 303 -4.69 -8.58 32.78
N ASN A 304 -3.82 -9.03 33.69
CA ASN A 304 -4.19 -9.68 34.93
C ASN A 304 -3.10 -9.50 36.00
N THR A 305 -3.40 -9.94 37.22
CA THR A 305 -2.48 -9.91 38.37
C THR A 305 -1.95 -11.31 38.70
N PRO A 306 -0.83 -11.44 39.44
CA PRO A 306 -0.34 -12.73 39.94
C PRO A 306 -1.41 -13.52 40.72
N ARG A 307 -2.21 -12.82 41.55
CA ARG A 307 -3.32 -13.43 42.32
C ARG A 307 -4.41 -13.97 41.40
N GLN A 308 -4.73 -13.27 40.31
CA GLN A 308 -5.68 -13.76 39.32
C GLN A 308 -5.12 -14.99 38.59
N ALA A 309 -3.85 -14.98 38.17
CA ALA A 309 -3.22 -16.12 37.52
C ALA A 309 -3.28 -17.41 38.37
N ARG A 310 -2.97 -17.32 39.67
CA ARG A 310 -3.10 -18.45 40.61
C ARG A 310 -4.55 -18.95 40.74
N ARG A 311 -5.52 -18.03 40.78
CA ARG A 311 -6.95 -18.40 40.81
C ARG A 311 -7.39 -19.04 39.49
N ASP A 312 -6.83 -18.60 38.38
CA ASP A 312 -7.19 -19.05 37.05
C ASP A 312 -6.56 -20.41 36.68
N ALA A 313 -5.60 -20.89 37.46
CA ALA A 313 -5.04 -22.24 37.36
C ALA A 313 -6.03 -23.35 37.79
N LYS A 314 -7.11 -22.99 38.49
CA LYS A 314 -8.16 -23.94 38.89
C LYS A 314 -9.04 -24.32 37.69
N PRO A 315 -9.78 -25.44 37.75
CA PRO A 315 -10.77 -25.80 36.73
C PRO A 315 -11.75 -24.66 36.40
N ALA A 316 -12.11 -24.58 35.12
CA ALA A 316 -13.11 -23.65 34.62
C ALA A 316 -14.49 -23.94 35.21
N THR A 317 -15.24 -22.88 35.53
CA THR A 317 -16.63 -23.03 35.99
C THR A 317 -17.57 -23.30 34.82
N ASP A 318 -18.75 -23.84 35.10
CA ASP A 318 -19.79 -24.07 34.08
C ASP A 318 -20.13 -22.81 33.30
N LYS A 319 -20.25 -21.67 33.99
CA LYS A 319 -20.48 -20.37 33.36
C LYS A 319 -19.39 -20.01 32.35
N GLN A 320 -18.12 -20.31 32.64
CA GLN A 320 -17.01 -20.01 31.73
C GLN A 320 -16.99 -20.98 30.55
N ARG A 321 -17.29 -22.26 30.78
CA ARG A 321 -17.43 -23.26 29.71
C ARG A 321 -18.58 -22.88 28.76
N ALA A 322 -19.73 -22.52 29.32
CA ALA A 322 -20.89 -22.05 28.55
C ALA A 322 -20.57 -20.81 27.72
N ALA A 323 -19.83 -19.84 28.27
CA ALA A 323 -19.40 -18.66 27.53
C ALA A 323 -18.53 -19.01 26.31
N LEU A 324 -17.58 -19.95 26.45
CA LEU A 324 -16.78 -20.43 25.32
C LEU A 324 -17.64 -21.14 24.27
N THR A 325 -18.56 -22.00 24.69
CA THR A 325 -19.49 -22.70 23.78
C THR A 325 -20.37 -21.71 23.01
N GLN A 326 -20.91 -20.69 23.68
CA GLN A 326 -21.70 -19.64 23.03
C GLN A 326 -20.87 -18.85 22.01
N LEU A 327 -19.62 -18.51 22.34
CA LEU A 327 -18.71 -17.84 21.41
C LEU A 327 -18.41 -18.72 20.18
N LEU A 328 -18.21 -20.03 20.37
CA LEU A 328 -17.99 -20.97 19.28
C LEU A 328 -19.20 -21.01 18.34
N ALA A 329 -20.42 -21.18 18.87
CA ALA A 329 -21.65 -21.16 18.10
C ALA A 329 -21.82 -19.87 17.30
N GLY A 330 -21.53 -18.71 17.92
CA GLY A 330 -21.57 -17.40 17.27
C GLY A 330 -20.50 -17.16 16.19
N ASN A 331 -19.58 -18.09 15.98
CA ASN A 331 -18.49 -18.00 15.00
C ASN A 331 -18.48 -19.13 13.96
N GLU A 332 -19.40 -20.10 14.02
CA GLU A 332 -19.44 -21.24 13.09
C GLU A 332 -19.54 -20.81 11.63
N LYS A 333 -20.29 -19.74 11.36
CA LYS A 333 -20.54 -19.22 10.01
C LYS A 333 -19.61 -18.07 9.62
N THR A 334 -18.68 -17.65 10.48
CA THR A 334 -17.80 -16.50 10.18
C THR A 334 -16.90 -16.78 8.98
N SER A 335 -16.46 -18.02 8.77
CA SER A 335 -15.67 -18.43 7.59
C SER A 335 -16.43 -18.31 6.25
N LEU A 336 -17.76 -18.19 6.29
CA LEU A 336 -18.61 -17.96 5.13
C LEU A 336 -18.95 -16.48 4.93
N SER A 337 -18.61 -15.63 5.90
CA SER A 337 -18.91 -14.19 5.83
C SER A 337 -18.02 -13.48 4.81
N MET A 338 -18.56 -12.43 4.20
CA MET A 338 -17.79 -11.60 3.27
C MET A 338 -16.59 -10.92 3.96
N THR A 339 -16.73 -10.56 5.24
CA THR A 339 -15.64 -10.01 6.04
C THR A 339 -14.47 -10.99 6.13
N TYR A 340 -14.74 -12.28 6.32
CA TYR A 340 -13.69 -13.29 6.32
C TYR A 340 -13.12 -13.53 4.91
N LEU A 341 -13.99 -13.79 3.92
CA LEU A 341 -13.56 -14.16 2.56
C LEU A 341 -12.71 -13.08 1.87
N LEU A 342 -12.96 -11.81 2.19
CA LEU A 342 -12.22 -10.66 1.65
C LEU A 342 -11.03 -10.21 2.52
N SER A 343 -10.81 -10.84 3.69
CA SER A 343 -9.67 -10.51 4.55
C SER A 343 -8.36 -11.03 3.98
N ASP A 344 -7.23 -10.50 4.42
CA ASP A 344 -5.90 -11.04 4.06
C ASP A 344 -5.76 -12.51 4.47
N ALA A 345 -5.06 -13.31 3.66
CA ALA A 345 -4.87 -14.75 3.89
C ALA A 345 -4.38 -15.07 5.31
N ARG A 346 -3.36 -14.35 5.79
CA ARG A 346 -2.82 -14.52 7.13
C ARG A 346 -3.84 -14.21 8.24
N LEU A 347 -4.77 -13.28 8.02
CA LEU A 347 -5.81 -12.95 9.00
C LEU A 347 -6.88 -14.04 9.04
N ARG A 348 -7.22 -14.61 7.89
CA ARG A 348 -8.10 -15.79 7.80
C ARG A 348 -7.50 -17.02 8.47
N GLU A 349 -6.21 -17.27 8.27
CA GLU A 349 -5.46 -18.33 8.95
C GLU A 349 -5.45 -18.12 10.47
N ASN A 350 -5.18 -16.89 10.93
CA ASN A 350 -5.24 -16.54 12.35
C ASN A 350 -6.62 -16.84 12.96
N PHE A 351 -7.70 -16.47 12.27
CA PHE A 351 -9.07 -16.76 12.73
C PHE A 351 -9.35 -18.27 12.77
N THR A 352 -9.01 -18.99 11.70
CA THR A 352 -9.21 -20.44 11.60
C THR A 352 -8.43 -21.20 12.69
N SER A 353 -7.18 -20.80 12.93
CA SER A 353 -6.35 -21.38 14.00
C SER A 353 -6.93 -21.09 15.39
N ALA A 354 -7.34 -19.84 15.65
CA ALA A 354 -7.97 -19.46 16.91
C ALA A 354 -9.28 -20.25 17.17
N LEU A 355 -10.11 -20.44 16.13
CA LEU A 355 -11.34 -21.22 16.20
C LEU A 355 -11.05 -22.70 16.52
N LEU A 356 -10.03 -23.29 15.89
CA LEU A 356 -9.63 -24.66 16.16
C LEU A 356 -9.11 -24.83 17.60
N SER A 357 -8.27 -23.91 18.08
CA SER A 357 -7.74 -23.92 19.45
C SER A 357 -8.86 -23.74 20.50
N ALA A 358 -9.85 -22.90 20.21
CA ALA A 358 -11.04 -22.73 21.04
C ALA A 358 -11.88 -24.01 21.11
N LYS A 359 -12.10 -24.69 19.97
CA LYS A 359 -12.79 -26.00 19.92
C LYS A 359 -12.05 -27.06 20.72
N LYS A 360 -10.72 -27.16 20.57
CA LYS A 360 -9.88 -28.08 21.34
C LYS A 360 -10.00 -27.83 22.84
N THR A 361 -10.02 -26.57 23.27
CA THR A 361 -10.18 -26.20 24.68
C THR A 361 -11.55 -26.59 25.22
N ALA A 362 -12.61 -26.39 24.44
CA ALA A 362 -13.97 -26.77 24.81
C ALA A 362 -14.16 -28.30 24.93
N GLN A 363 -13.39 -29.08 24.17
CA GLN A 363 -13.41 -30.56 24.20
C GLN A 363 -12.60 -31.16 25.35
N LYS A 364 -11.78 -30.38 26.08
CA LYS A 364 -11.04 -30.89 27.24
C LYS A 364 -12.02 -31.26 28.37
N ALA A 365 -11.76 -32.36 29.05
CA ALA A 365 -12.58 -32.81 30.19
C ALA A 365 -12.57 -31.78 31.35
N SER A 366 -11.41 -31.17 31.62
CA SER A 366 -11.24 -30.20 32.71
C SER A 366 -10.25 -29.09 32.34
N PRO A 367 -10.61 -28.18 31.40
CA PRO A 367 -9.78 -27.02 31.09
C PRO A 367 -9.74 -26.09 32.31
N ASN A 368 -8.59 -25.49 32.58
CA ASN A 368 -8.50 -24.47 33.62
C ASN A 368 -9.07 -23.12 33.13
N ARG A 369 -9.33 -22.20 34.06
CA ARG A 369 -9.93 -20.89 33.73
C ARG A 369 -9.02 -20.06 32.83
N ALA A 370 -7.70 -20.19 32.96
CA ALA A 370 -6.73 -19.46 32.15
C ALA A 370 -6.82 -19.88 30.68
N GLU A 371 -6.92 -21.19 30.40
CA GLU A 371 -7.11 -21.73 29.05
C GLU A 371 -8.41 -21.23 28.42
N VAL A 372 -9.52 -21.30 29.15
CA VAL A 372 -10.82 -20.82 28.65
C VAL A 372 -10.78 -19.31 28.35
N LYS A 373 -10.25 -18.49 29.26
CA LYS A 373 -10.11 -17.04 29.06
C LYS A 373 -9.20 -16.70 27.88
N PHE A 374 -8.12 -17.46 27.71
CA PHE A 374 -7.18 -17.27 26.62
C PHE A 374 -7.81 -17.62 25.26
N ALA A 375 -8.52 -18.75 25.18
CA ALA A 375 -9.25 -19.18 23.98
C ALA A 375 -10.32 -18.16 23.56
N ILE A 376 -11.12 -17.66 24.51
CA ILE A 376 -12.14 -16.62 24.27
C ILE A 376 -11.48 -15.37 23.67
N TRP A 377 -10.49 -14.81 24.37
CA TRP A 377 -9.80 -13.61 23.92
C TRP A 377 -9.19 -13.79 22.54
N ARG A 378 -8.56 -14.95 22.28
CA ARG A 378 -7.85 -15.18 21.03
C ARG A 378 -8.81 -15.24 19.85
N LEU A 379 -9.94 -15.93 20.01
CA LEU A 379 -10.98 -16.00 18.99
C LEU A 379 -11.63 -14.63 18.75
N GLU A 380 -11.97 -13.88 19.80
CA GLU A 380 -12.51 -12.53 19.68
C GLU A 380 -11.54 -11.59 18.97
N LYS A 381 -10.26 -11.62 19.35
CA LYS A 381 -9.23 -10.81 18.72
C LYS A 381 -9.04 -11.20 17.25
N ALA A 382 -8.94 -12.49 16.94
CA ALA A 382 -8.75 -12.93 15.56
C ALA A 382 -9.95 -12.58 14.68
N ARG A 383 -11.18 -12.63 15.23
CA ARG A 383 -12.40 -12.16 14.57
C ARG A 383 -12.35 -10.65 14.32
N GLY A 384 -11.92 -9.86 15.32
CA GLY A 384 -11.79 -8.41 15.21
C GLY A 384 -10.67 -7.94 14.29
N ASP A 385 -9.61 -8.74 14.13
CA ASP A 385 -8.48 -8.46 13.23
C ASP A 385 -8.85 -8.69 11.74
N LEU A 386 -9.96 -9.38 11.42
CA LEU A 386 -10.44 -9.55 10.04
C LEU A 386 -10.72 -8.19 9.40
N ASN A 387 -10.18 -7.96 8.21
CA ASN A 387 -10.17 -6.65 7.54
C ASN A 387 -10.89 -6.63 6.19
N GLY A 388 -11.59 -7.72 5.85
CA GLY A 388 -12.31 -7.84 4.58
C GLY A 388 -13.48 -6.87 4.49
N LYS A 389 -13.47 -6.06 3.43
CA LYS A 389 -14.54 -5.12 3.09
C LYS A 389 -14.57 -4.95 1.58
N LYS A 390 -15.77 -4.84 1.02
CA LYS A 390 -15.94 -4.48 -0.39
C LYS A 390 -15.42 -3.08 -0.66
N VAL A 391 -14.86 -2.87 -1.84
CA VAL A 391 -14.51 -1.53 -2.34
C VAL A 391 -15.80 -0.78 -2.66
N VAL A 392 -15.91 0.46 -2.18
CA VAL A 392 -17.04 1.32 -2.52
C VAL A 392 -16.67 2.09 -3.77
N VAL A 393 -17.34 1.78 -4.88
CA VAL A 393 -17.12 2.49 -6.15
C VAL A 393 -18.15 3.58 -6.36
N GLN A 394 -17.73 4.65 -7.02
CA GLN A 394 -18.58 5.79 -7.35
C GLN A 394 -19.43 5.51 -8.58
N ASN A 395 -18.83 4.89 -9.61
CA ASN A 395 -19.51 4.56 -10.86
C ASN A 395 -19.15 3.13 -11.30
N PRO A 396 -20.10 2.18 -11.25
CA PRO A 396 -19.86 0.79 -11.64
C PRO A 396 -19.62 0.58 -13.14
N MET A 397 -19.82 1.61 -13.98
CA MET A 397 -19.64 1.56 -15.43
C MET A 397 -18.36 2.27 -15.90
N LYS A 398 -17.64 2.92 -14.98
CA LYS A 398 -16.36 3.57 -15.23
C LYS A 398 -15.61 3.70 -13.91
N PHE A 399 -14.71 2.78 -13.65
CA PHE A 399 -13.91 2.85 -12.43
C PHE A 399 -12.84 3.93 -12.63
N SER A 400 -12.48 4.61 -11.55
CA SER A 400 -11.22 5.35 -11.53
C SER A 400 -10.09 4.34 -11.30
N VAL A 401 -8.92 4.51 -11.95
CA VAL A 401 -7.64 3.85 -11.54
C VAL A 401 -7.48 3.62 -10.03
N ALA A 402 -7.83 4.57 -9.16
CA ALA A 402 -7.72 4.34 -7.71
C ALA A 402 -8.68 3.24 -7.23
N GLU A 403 -9.92 3.24 -7.74
CA GLU A 403 -10.90 2.18 -7.48
C GLU A 403 -10.48 0.85 -8.14
N GLU A 404 -10.00 0.86 -9.39
CA GLU A 404 -9.48 -0.34 -10.07
C GLU A 404 -8.34 -0.97 -9.28
N GLU A 405 -7.37 -0.17 -8.84
CA GLU A 405 -6.23 -0.60 -8.02
C GLU A 405 -6.70 -1.14 -6.66
N GLU A 406 -7.67 -0.48 -6.03
CA GLU A 406 -8.23 -0.94 -4.76
C GLU A 406 -8.94 -2.30 -4.90
N VAL A 407 -9.70 -2.47 -5.99
CA VAL A 407 -10.42 -3.70 -6.33
C VAL A 407 -9.43 -4.82 -6.64
N ALA A 408 -8.47 -4.56 -7.52
CA ALA A 408 -7.43 -5.51 -7.87
C ALA A 408 -6.65 -5.95 -6.63
N SER A 409 -6.21 -4.98 -5.81
CA SER A 409 -5.50 -5.26 -4.56
C SER A 409 -6.36 -6.07 -3.57
N LEU A 410 -7.67 -5.81 -3.49
CA LEU A 410 -8.58 -6.58 -2.65
C LEU A 410 -8.66 -8.03 -3.11
N VAL A 411 -8.83 -8.26 -4.42
CA VAL A 411 -8.90 -9.59 -5.01
C VAL A 411 -7.60 -10.35 -4.82
N GLU A 412 -6.46 -9.72 -5.08
CA GLU A 412 -5.14 -10.34 -4.92
C GLU A 412 -4.90 -10.77 -3.48
N ARG A 413 -5.22 -9.91 -2.50
CA ARG A 413 -5.13 -10.27 -1.07
C ARG A 413 -6.12 -11.37 -0.68
N ALA A 414 -7.35 -11.32 -1.19
CA ALA A 414 -8.37 -12.32 -0.92
C ALA A 414 -7.98 -13.70 -1.50
N LYS A 415 -7.38 -13.73 -2.69
CA LYS A 415 -6.97 -14.94 -3.40
C LYS A 415 -5.53 -15.39 -3.09
N SER A 416 -4.77 -14.61 -2.33
CA SER A 416 -3.50 -15.03 -1.75
C SER A 416 -3.69 -16.32 -0.95
N GLY A 417 -2.78 -17.27 -1.11
CA GLY A 417 -2.85 -18.62 -0.53
C GLY A 417 -3.67 -19.62 -1.35
N VAL A 418 -4.52 -19.16 -2.28
CA VAL A 418 -5.17 -20.00 -3.30
C VAL A 418 -4.33 -20.01 -4.58
N TYR A 419 -3.87 -18.82 -4.99
CA TYR A 419 -2.92 -18.64 -6.08
C TYR A 419 -1.54 -18.27 -5.53
N ALA A 420 -0.48 -18.74 -6.17
CA ALA A 420 0.90 -18.46 -5.76
C ALA A 420 1.28 -17.00 -6.01
N LYS A 421 0.86 -16.45 -7.16
CA LYS A 421 1.10 -15.04 -7.51
C LYS A 421 -0.13 -14.44 -8.20
N PRO A 422 -1.21 -14.17 -7.42
CA PRO A 422 -2.45 -13.66 -7.97
C PRO A 422 -2.22 -12.28 -8.58
N ARG A 423 -2.81 -12.07 -9.74
CA ARG A 423 -2.91 -10.78 -10.42
C ARG A 423 -4.37 -10.55 -10.78
N ALA A 424 -4.94 -9.45 -10.36
CA ALA A 424 -6.33 -9.10 -10.65
C ALA A 424 -6.41 -7.92 -11.59
N TYR A 425 -7.41 -7.92 -12.46
CA TYR A 425 -7.67 -6.83 -13.38
C TYR A 425 -9.10 -6.86 -13.86
N LEU A 426 -9.57 -5.67 -14.22
CA LEU A 426 -10.86 -5.44 -14.82
C LEU A 426 -10.73 -5.45 -16.35
N THR A 427 -11.74 -5.98 -17.05
CA THR A 427 -11.83 -5.99 -18.51
C THR A 427 -13.28 -5.69 -18.93
N ASP A 428 -13.51 -5.62 -20.24
CA ASP A 428 -14.84 -5.38 -20.82
C ASP A 428 -15.49 -4.14 -20.18
N HIS A 429 -14.78 -3.01 -20.22
CA HIS A 429 -15.21 -1.72 -19.66
C HIS A 429 -15.52 -1.78 -18.15
N ASP A 430 -14.63 -2.41 -17.39
CA ASP A 430 -14.76 -2.63 -15.95
C ASP A 430 -15.97 -3.47 -15.52
N THR A 431 -16.64 -4.15 -16.45
CA THR A 431 -17.80 -5.00 -16.14
C THR A 431 -17.41 -6.42 -15.78
N ARG A 432 -16.18 -6.85 -16.10
CA ARG A 432 -15.67 -8.18 -15.76
C ARG A 432 -14.40 -8.11 -14.94
N LEU A 433 -14.38 -8.87 -13.86
CA LEU A 433 -13.24 -9.00 -12.98
C LEU A 433 -12.59 -10.36 -13.18
N TYR A 434 -11.28 -10.35 -13.41
CA TYR A 434 -10.49 -11.56 -13.54
C TYR A 434 -9.44 -11.63 -12.44
N VAL A 435 -9.13 -12.85 -12.03
CA VAL A 435 -7.90 -13.16 -11.29
C VAL A 435 -7.13 -14.22 -12.07
N GLU A 436 -5.82 -14.02 -12.14
CA GLU A 436 -4.89 -14.94 -12.78
C GLU A 436 -3.76 -15.28 -11.82
N ASP A 437 -3.37 -16.53 -11.78
CA ASP A 437 -2.09 -16.91 -11.18
C ASP A 437 -0.98 -16.70 -12.20
N SER A 438 -0.22 -15.62 -12.06
CA SER A 438 0.84 -15.27 -13.01
C SER A 438 1.97 -16.31 -13.12
N LYS A 439 2.04 -17.28 -12.19
CA LYS A 439 2.97 -18.41 -12.26
C LYS A 439 2.48 -19.52 -13.18
N SER A 440 1.21 -19.91 -13.06
CA SER A 440 0.63 -21.02 -13.83
C SER A 440 -0.14 -20.58 -15.08
N GLY A 441 -0.48 -19.29 -15.19
CA GLY A 441 -1.39 -18.74 -16.21
C GLY A 441 -2.86 -19.13 -16.01
N LYS A 442 -3.20 -19.80 -14.90
CA LYS A 442 -4.59 -20.18 -14.61
C LYS A 442 -5.42 -18.93 -14.34
N ARG A 443 -6.54 -18.79 -15.04
CA ARG A 443 -7.45 -17.63 -14.97
C ARG A 443 -8.84 -18.03 -14.50
N GLU A 444 -9.46 -17.17 -13.69
CA GLU A 444 -10.80 -17.31 -13.15
C GLU A 444 -11.55 -15.98 -13.30
N THR A 445 -12.79 -16.03 -13.80
CA THR A 445 -13.71 -14.88 -13.77
C THR A 445 -14.37 -14.81 -12.41
N LEU A 446 -14.37 -13.63 -11.79
CA LEU A 446 -14.95 -13.39 -10.48
C LEU A 446 -16.22 -12.53 -10.59
N PRO A 447 -17.27 -12.80 -9.81
CA PRO A 447 -18.42 -11.91 -9.71
C PRO A 447 -18.00 -10.58 -9.08
N LEU A 448 -18.01 -9.50 -9.85
CA LEU A 448 -17.59 -8.17 -9.41
C LEU A 448 -18.36 -7.71 -8.16
N THR A 449 -19.66 -8.04 -8.07
CA THR A 449 -20.54 -7.78 -6.91
C THR A 449 -20.06 -8.43 -5.61
N SER A 450 -19.17 -9.42 -5.65
CA SER A 450 -18.54 -10.00 -4.45
C SER A 450 -17.49 -9.07 -3.85
N PHE A 451 -16.85 -8.23 -4.67
CA PHE A 451 -15.70 -7.40 -4.30
C PHE A 451 -16.03 -5.92 -4.18
N VAL A 452 -17.09 -5.47 -4.86
CA VAL A 452 -17.46 -4.05 -4.87
C VAL A 452 -18.90 -3.82 -4.43
N SER A 453 -19.14 -2.66 -3.86
CA SER A 453 -20.46 -2.10 -3.57
C SER A 453 -20.60 -0.73 -4.23
N GLY A 454 -21.83 -0.27 -4.41
CA GLY A 454 -22.12 0.96 -5.16
C GLY A 454 -22.86 0.71 -6.48
N PHE A 455 -23.03 -0.55 -6.90
CA PHE A 455 -23.97 -0.92 -7.98
C PHE A 455 -25.41 -0.48 -7.69
N ASP A 456 -25.79 -0.42 -6.42
CA ASP A 456 -27.12 0.01 -5.98
C ASP A 456 -27.31 1.53 -6.07
N ARG A 457 -26.25 2.30 -6.35
CA ARG A 457 -26.37 3.72 -6.69
C ARG A 457 -26.70 3.81 -8.17
N GLU A 458 -27.99 3.73 -8.49
CA GLU A 458 -28.53 4.09 -9.79
C GLU A 458 -27.93 5.45 -10.23
N TYR A 459 -27.31 5.49 -11.41
CA TYR A 459 -26.67 6.68 -11.95
C TYR A 459 -26.74 6.73 -13.48
N PRO A 460 -27.14 7.85 -14.10
CA PRO A 460 -27.91 8.96 -13.53
C PRO A 460 -29.34 8.52 -13.16
N ARG A 461 -29.92 9.08 -12.09
CA ARG A 461 -31.29 8.74 -11.64
C ARG A 461 -32.33 9.60 -12.34
N SER A 462 -33.54 9.07 -12.47
CA SER A 462 -34.71 9.87 -12.81
C SER A 462 -35.48 10.31 -11.56
N ARG A 463 -36.06 11.52 -11.59
CA ARG A 463 -37.06 12.00 -10.62
C ARG A 463 -38.43 12.24 -11.25
N SER A 464 -38.54 12.13 -12.57
CA SER A 464 -39.71 12.50 -13.35
C SER A 464 -40.07 11.39 -14.33
N SER A 465 -41.36 11.22 -14.61
CA SER A 465 -41.84 10.29 -15.63
C SER A 465 -41.41 10.66 -17.06
N GLU A 466 -40.95 11.89 -17.29
CA GLU A 466 -40.50 12.39 -18.61
C GLU A 466 -39.02 12.10 -18.92
N THR A 467 -38.26 11.63 -17.92
CA THR A 467 -36.85 11.30 -18.04
C THR A 467 -36.60 9.89 -17.52
N GLU A 468 -35.76 9.12 -18.18
CA GLU A 468 -35.51 7.72 -17.82
C GLU A 468 -34.04 7.37 -18.07
N SER A 469 -33.51 6.38 -17.36
CA SER A 469 -32.11 5.95 -17.48
C SER A 469 -32.01 4.44 -17.55
N SER A 470 -31.24 3.93 -18.51
CA SER A 470 -30.95 2.49 -18.59
C SER A 470 -30.07 1.98 -17.44
N ALA A 471 -29.64 2.83 -16.52
CA ALA A 471 -29.02 2.40 -15.27
C ALA A 471 -30.04 1.95 -14.22
N ASN A 472 -31.33 2.27 -14.40
CA ASN A 472 -32.41 1.82 -13.54
C ASN A 472 -33.18 0.69 -14.22
N VAL A 473 -33.20 -0.50 -13.60
CA VAL A 473 -33.88 -1.69 -14.14
C VAL A 473 -35.39 -1.46 -14.30
N LYS A 474 -36.00 -0.62 -13.44
CA LYS A 474 -37.43 -0.28 -13.54
C LYS A 474 -37.72 0.57 -14.79
N ASP A 475 -36.83 1.51 -15.12
CA ASP A 475 -36.95 2.32 -16.32
C ASP A 475 -36.81 1.46 -17.58
N ILE A 476 -35.86 0.50 -17.59
CA ILE A 476 -35.72 -0.47 -18.68
C ILE A 476 -36.99 -1.29 -18.87
N ALA A 477 -37.61 -1.77 -17.79
CA ALA A 477 -38.83 -2.57 -17.86
C ALA A 477 -40.04 -1.78 -18.38
N LYS A 478 -40.06 -0.46 -18.18
CA LYS A 478 -41.15 0.44 -18.56
C LYS A 478 -41.06 0.97 -19.99
N ASP A 479 -39.85 1.23 -20.50
CA ASP A 479 -39.63 1.83 -21.83
C ASP A 479 -38.95 0.84 -22.81
N PRO A 480 -39.71 0.28 -23.77
CA PRO A 480 -39.18 -0.66 -24.75
C PRO A 480 -38.07 -0.10 -25.65
N LEU A 481 -38.14 1.19 -26.00
CA LEU A 481 -37.13 1.86 -26.83
C LEU A 481 -35.84 2.08 -26.04
N LEU A 482 -35.95 2.44 -24.76
CA LEU A 482 -34.81 2.50 -23.84
C LEU A 482 -34.15 1.13 -23.73
N ALA A 483 -34.93 0.07 -23.52
CA ALA A 483 -34.43 -1.30 -23.45
C ALA A 483 -33.73 -1.72 -24.75
N GLN A 484 -34.33 -1.43 -25.90
CA GLN A 484 -33.75 -1.71 -27.22
C GLN A 484 -32.39 -1.01 -27.41
N TYR A 485 -32.30 0.30 -27.13
CA TYR A 485 -31.04 1.03 -27.25
C TYR A 485 -29.99 0.55 -26.25
N THR A 486 -30.40 0.12 -25.06
CA THR A 486 -29.50 -0.46 -24.06
C THR A 486 -28.86 -1.74 -24.57
N GLN A 487 -29.60 -2.60 -25.28
CA GLN A 487 -29.07 -3.83 -25.89
C GLN A 487 -28.05 -3.58 -27.02
N MET A 488 -28.00 -2.36 -27.57
CA MET A 488 -26.95 -1.99 -28.52
C MET A 488 -25.57 -1.86 -27.85
N ILE A 489 -25.54 -1.58 -26.55
CA ILE A 489 -24.31 -1.43 -25.77
C ILE A 489 -23.83 -2.83 -25.35
N LEU A 490 -22.77 -3.30 -26.02
CA LEU A 490 -22.02 -4.47 -25.60
C LEU A 490 -20.64 -4.03 -25.13
N TYR A 491 -20.30 -4.38 -23.90
CA TYR A 491 -19.02 -4.06 -23.28
C TYR A 491 -17.86 -4.97 -23.77
N GLN A 492 -18.12 -5.87 -24.72
CA GLN A 492 -17.11 -6.78 -25.27
C GLN A 492 -16.33 -6.10 -26.41
N ASP A 493 -15.27 -5.41 -26.01
CA ASP A 493 -14.40 -4.60 -26.87
C ASP A 493 -13.79 -5.36 -28.05
N THR A 494 -13.54 -6.67 -27.91
CA THR A 494 -12.94 -7.57 -28.92
C THR A 494 -13.84 -7.94 -30.09
N LYS A 495 -15.14 -7.63 -30.04
CA LYS A 495 -16.09 -8.07 -31.07
C LYS A 495 -16.91 -6.96 -31.67
N THR A 496 -17.24 -5.95 -30.87
CA THR A 496 -18.21 -4.93 -31.26
C THR A 496 -17.71 -3.53 -30.97
N ALA A 497 -18.11 -2.59 -31.81
CA ALA A 497 -17.98 -1.16 -31.54
C ALA A 497 -19.29 -0.46 -31.86
N LEU A 498 -19.61 0.62 -31.15
CA LEU A 498 -20.66 1.54 -31.57
C LEU A 498 -20.07 2.54 -32.56
N VAL A 499 -20.75 2.76 -33.68
CA VAL A 499 -20.30 3.68 -34.73
C VAL A 499 -21.43 4.58 -35.18
N ALA A 500 -21.08 5.79 -35.65
CA ALA A 500 -22.05 6.74 -36.18
C ALA A 500 -22.64 6.23 -37.51
N ARG A 501 -23.97 6.29 -37.67
CA ARG A 501 -24.66 5.91 -38.92
C ARG A 501 -24.46 6.95 -40.03
N LYS A 502 -24.41 8.23 -39.63
CA LYS A 502 -24.33 9.40 -40.50
C LYS A 502 -23.43 10.44 -39.85
N LYS A 503 -23.42 11.68 -40.35
CA LYS A 503 -22.84 12.80 -39.60
C LYS A 503 -23.65 13.00 -38.32
N THR A 504 -23.10 12.58 -37.18
CA THR A 504 -23.83 12.50 -35.90
C THR A 504 -23.37 13.63 -34.98
N PRO A 505 -24.24 14.58 -34.59
CA PRO A 505 -23.89 15.63 -33.64
C PRO A 505 -23.47 15.06 -32.28
N LEU A 506 -22.49 15.70 -31.66
CA LEU A 506 -22.10 15.44 -30.28
C LEU A 506 -22.79 16.46 -29.37
N TYR A 507 -23.33 16.03 -28.25
CA TYR A 507 -23.98 16.89 -27.27
C TYR A 507 -23.23 16.87 -25.95
N PHE A 508 -23.10 18.02 -25.29
CA PHE A 508 -22.38 18.16 -24.03
C PHE A 508 -23.29 18.76 -22.97
N ASN A 509 -23.15 18.32 -21.72
CA ASN A 509 -23.95 18.84 -20.62
C ASN A 509 -23.36 20.16 -20.07
N LYS A 510 -24.17 21.22 -20.07
CA LYS A 510 -23.81 22.56 -19.60
C LYS A 510 -23.56 22.63 -18.08
N SER A 511 -24.24 21.81 -17.28
CA SER A 511 -24.22 21.93 -15.82
C SER A 511 -22.98 21.31 -15.17
N GLY A 512 -22.24 20.47 -15.90
CA GLY A 512 -21.13 19.67 -15.37
C GLY A 512 -21.54 18.60 -14.34
N LYS A 513 -22.82 18.55 -13.93
CA LYS A 513 -23.37 17.57 -12.98
C LYS A 513 -24.09 16.46 -13.73
N TYR A 514 -23.80 15.21 -13.38
CA TYR A 514 -24.33 14.03 -14.05
C TYR A 514 -25.21 13.16 -13.14
N ASP A 515 -25.59 13.64 -11.95
CA ASP A 515 -26.21 12.79 -10.93
C ASP A 515 -27.66 12.40 -11.24
N TYR A 516 -28.37 13.25 -11.99
CA TYR A 516 -29.76 13.04 -12.37
C TYR A 516 -29.99 13.40 -13.84
N VAL A 517 -30.81 12.58 -14.51
CA VAL A 517 -31.12 12.73 -15.94
C VAL A 517 -31.87 14.04 -16.19
N ASP A 518 -32.82 14.40 -15.33
CA ASP A 518 -33.62 15.63 -15.40
C ASP A 518 -32.79 16.93 -15.28
N GLN A 519 -31.54 16.84 -14.80
CA GLN A 519 -30.62 17.98 -14.69
C GLN A 519 -29.71 18.14 -15.92
N LEU A 520 -29.74 17.20 -16.86
CA LEU A 520 -28.93 17.26 -18.06
C LEU A 520 -29.44 18.36 -19.00
N LYS A 521 -28.59 19.34 -19.30
CA LYS A 521 -28.85 20.39 -20.27
C LYS A 521 -27.88 20.24 -21.42
N LEU A 522 -28.33 19.58 -22.47
CA LEU A 522 -27.49 19.15 -23.60
C LEU A 522 -27.40 20.23 -24.68
N GLU A 523 -26.18 20.63 -25.03
CA GLU A 523 -25.89 21.56 -26.11
C GLU A 523 -25.04 20.88 -27.20
N PRO A 524 -25.38 21.02 -28.49
CA PRO A 524 -24.62 20.41 -29.58
C PRO A 524 -23.28 21.13 -29.78
N LYS A 525 -22.20 20.37 -29.90
CA LYS A 525 -20.85 20.88 -30.17
C LYS A 525 -20.03 19.86 -30.96
N GLY A 526 -19.82 20.10 -32.25
CA GLY A 526 -19.08 19.18 -33.12
C GLY A 526 -19.90 17.96 -33.57
N SER A 527 -19.26 17.04 -34.29
CA SER A 527 -19.92 15.87 -34.86
C SER A 527 -18.96 14.74 -35.19
N LEU A 528 -19.44 13.50 -35.17
CA LEU A 528 -18.77 12.32 -35.74
C LEU A 528 -19.10 12.17 -37.22
N ARG A 529 -18.17 11.62 -38.00
CA ARG A 529 -18.42 11.22 -39.40
C ARG A 529 -19.12 9.86 -39.46
N ALA A 530 -19.84 9.58 -40.54
CA ALA A 530 -20.42 8.27 -40.77
C ALA A 530 -19.35 7.16 -40.71
N GLY A 531 -19.62 6.07 -39.99
CA GLY A 531 -18.71 4.95 -39.77
C GLY A 531 -17.58 5.21 -38.77
N GLN A 532 -17.50 6.41 -38.16
CA GLN A 532 -16.55 6.69 -37.10
C GLN A 532 -16.98 6.00 -35.80
N SER A 533 -16.02 5.40 -35.09
CA SER A 533 -16.29 4.74 -33.81
C SER A 533 -16.58 5.78 -32.73
N LEU A 534 -17.51 5.44 -31.83
CA LEU A 534 -17.61 6.10 -30.54
C LEU A 534 -16.40 5.69 -29.69
N ASN A 535 -16.09 6.47 -28.66
CA ASN A 535 -15.11 6.10 -27.64
C ASN A 535 -15.44 4.71 -27.06
N LEU A 536 -14.39 3.99 -26.62
CA LEU A 536 -14.46 2.69 -25.98
C LEU A 536 -15.50 2.68 -24.84
N PHE A 537 -15.44 3.63 -23.90
CA PHE A 537 -16.31 3.60 -22.73
C PHE A 537 -17.66 4.27 -22.99
N VAL A 538 -18.64 3.47 -23.41
CA VAL A 538 -20.06 3.88 -23.48
C VAL A 538 -20.79 3.60 -22.17
N GLY A 539 -21.56 4.59 -21.72
CA GLY A 539 -22.37 4.57 -20.51
C GLY A 539 -23.85 4.30 -20.78
N PRO A 540 -24.73 4.53 -19.79
CA PRO A 540 -26.15 4.26 -19.93
C PRO A 540 -26.82 5.13 -21.01
N VAL A 541 -27.95 4.63 -21.50
CA VAL A 541 -28.87 5.38 -22.35
C VAL A 541 -29.77 6.23 -21.46
N CYS A 542 -29.90 7.52 -21.78
CA CYS A 542 -30.76 8.46 -21.09
C CYS A 542 -31.88 8.93 -22.01
N LYS A 543 -33.11 8.95 -21.51
CA LYS A 543 -34.25 9.59 -22.15
C LYS A 543 -34.44 10.99 -21.59
N LEU A 544 -34.48 11.98 -22.48
CA LEU A 544 -34.63 13.40 -22.18
C LEU A 544 -35.70 13.97 -23.11
N ALA A 545 -36.84 14.39 -22.56
CA ALA A 545 -37.95 14.97 -23.32
C ALA A 545 -38.32 14.11 -24.57
N GLY A 546 -38.46 12.80 -24.36
CA GLY A 546 -38.81 11.83 -25.42
C GLY A 546 -37.68 11.48 -26.41
N GLN A 547 -36.47 12.01 -26.24
CA GLN A 547 -35.31 11.69 -27.08
C GLN A 547 -34.32 10.81 -26.30
N TYR A 548 -33.68 9.86 -26.99
CA TYR A 548 -32.76 8.89 -26.39
C TYR A 548 -31.32 9.21 -26.74
N TYR A 549 -30.48 9.27 -25.72
CA TYR A 549 -29.07 9.61 -25.84
C TYR A 549 -28.20 8.53 -25.20
N ILE A 550 -27.19 8.06 -25.93
CA ILE A 550 -26.14 7.21 -25.38
C ILE A 550 -25.10 8.13 -24.74
N THR A 551 -24.83 7.90 -23.46
CA THR A 551 -23.71 8.56 -22.78
C THR A 551 -22.41 7.95 -23.28
N VAL A 552 -21.45 8.80 -23.63
CA VAL A 552 -20.11 8.38 -24.01
C VAL A 552 -19.14 9.02 -23.03
N TRP A 553 -18.43 8.17 -22.29
CA TRP A 553 -17.45 8.62 -21.33
C TRP A 553 -16.17 9.02 -22.06
N GLY A 554 -15.58 10.12 -21.58
CA GLY A 554 -14.37 10.70 -22.13
C GLY A 554 -13.77 11.67 -21.12
N LYS A 555 -12.68 12.37 -21.47
CA LYS A 555 -12.16 13.52 -20.68
C LYS A 555 -13.25 14.54 -20.39
N GLN A 556 -14.08 14.77 -21.40
CA GLN A 556 -15.36 15.45 -21.29
C GLN A 556 -16.42 14.47 -21.77
N PRO A 557 -17.26 13.94 -20.87
CA PRO A 557 -18.38 13.10 -21.27
C PRO A 557 -19.28 13.83 -22.25
N TYR A 558 -19.75 13.11 -23.27
CA TYR A 558 -20.63 13.63 -24.28
C TYR A 558 -21.77 12.65 -24.55
N PHE A 559 -22.75 13.10 -25.31
CA PHE A 559 -23.92 12.31 -25.65
C PHE A 559 -24.11 12.30 -27.15
N VAL A 560 -24.66 11.20 -27.66
CA VAL A 560 -25.10 11.07 -29.03
C VAL A 560 -26.49 10.50 -29.04
N LYS A 561 -27.33 10.93 -29.99
CA LYS A 561 -28.66 10.35 -30.14
C LYS A 561 -28.54 8.86 -30.48
N ALA A 562 -29.25 8.01 -29.74
CA ALA A 562 -29.13 6.56 -29.87
C ALA A 562 -29.51 6.06 -31.28
N GLN A 563 -30.52 6.70 -31.90
CA GLN A 563 -30.95 6.41 -33.27
C GLN A 563 -29.89 6.73 -34.35
N ASP A 564 -28.93 7.62 -34.05
CA ASP A 564 -27.91 8.06 -35.00
C ASP A 564 -26.64 7.18 -34.96
N VAL A 565 -26.66 6.09 -34.17
CA VAL A 565 -25.56 5.14 -34.03
C VAL A 565 -26.03 3.70 -34.23
N TRP A 566 -25.08 2.80 -34.46
CA TRP A 566 -25.35 1.36 -34.58
C TRP A 566 -24.19 0.52 -34.07
N ARG A 567 -24.47 -0.73 -33.74
CA ARG A 567 -23.48 -1.71 -33.32
C ARG A 567 -22.86 -2.41 -34.53
N ASP A 568 -21.58 -2.17 -34.73
CA ASP A 568 -20.76 -2.85 -35.75
C ASP A 568 -20.12 -4.10 -35.13
N ASP A 569 -20.68 -5.27 -35.46
CA ASP A 569 -20.11 -6.58 -35.11
C ASP A 569 -18.99 -6.95 -36.08
N TYR A 570 -17.85 -6.31 -35.87
CA TYR A 570 -16.69 -6.45 -36.74
C TYR A 570 -16.02 -7.82 -36.63
N SER A 571 -16.39 -8.65 -35.64
CA SER A 571 -15.88 -10.02 -35.50
C SER A 571 -16.22 -10.90 -36.72
N LYS A 572 -17.29 -10.54 -37.45
CA LYS A 572 -17.71 -11.19 -38.69
C LYS A 572 -16.89 -10.79 -39.91
N SER A 573 -16.17 -9.66 -39.85
CA SER A 573 -15.37 -9.12 -40.95
C SER A 573 -14.22 -10.06 -41.35
N ARG A 574 -13.97 -10.15 -42.67
CA ARG A 574 -12.84 -10.89 -43.24
C ARG A 574 -11.49 -10.41 -42.68
N LEU A 575 -11.34 -9.09 -42.48
CA LEU A 575 -10.10 -8.51 -41.95
C LEU A 575 -9.87 -8.88 -40.49
N TYR A 576 -10.91 -8.84 -39.65
CA TYR A 576 -10.81 -9.29 -38.27
C TYR A 576 -10.37 -10.75 -38.20
N LYS A 577 -11.08 -11.64 -38.91
CA LYS A 577 -10.76 -13.08 -38.95
C LYS A 577 -9.33 -13.33 -39.41
N LYS A 578 -8.84 -12.58 -40.41
CA LYS A 578 -7.43 -12.62 -40.87
C LYS A 578 -6.46 -12.28 -39.73
N TYR A 579 -6.64 -11.15 -39.06
CA TYR A 579 -5.72 -10.70 -38.02
C TYR A 579 -5.79 -11.57 -36.76
N GLN A 580 -6.98 -12.02 -36.37
CA GLN A 580 -7.18 -12.92 -35.24
C GLN A 580 -6.53 -14.29 -35.48
N LYS A 581 -6.63 -14.84 -36.69
CA LYS A 581 -5.97 -16.11 -37.06
C LYS A 581 -4.44 -16.03 -37.01
N ALA A 582 -3.87 -14.84 -37.17
CA ALA A 582 -2.43 -14.63 -37.06
C ALA A 582 -1.94 -14.67 -35.60
N ILE A 583 -2.83 -14.51 -34.61
CA ILE A 583 -2.48 -14.61 -33.20
C ILE A 583 -2.36 -16.09 -32.81
N PRO A 584 -1.22 -16.52 -32.24
CA PRO A 584 -1.07 -17.89 -31.75
C PRO A 584 -2.12 -18.24 -30.69
N LYS A 585 -2.49 -19.51 -30.58
CA LYS A 585 -3.44 -19.97 -29.53
C LYS A 585 -2.99 -19.62 -28.10
N SER A 586 -1.68 -19.50 -27.86
CA SER A 586 -1.15 -19.05 -26.56
C SER A 586 -1.39 -17.57 -26.26
N GLY A 587 -1.81 -16.76 -27.24
CA GLY A 587 -1.87 -15.30 -27.13
C GLY A 587 -0.50 -14.62 -27.15
N LYS A 588 0.60 -15.37 -27.14
CA LYS A 588 1.98 -14.85 -27.09
C LYS A 588 2.60 -14.77 -28.48
N ALA A 589 3.09 -13.60 -28.87
CA ALA A 589 3.83 -13.43 -30.13
C ALA A 589 4.83 -12.27 -30.02
N ILE A 590 5.77 -12.20 -30.97
CA ILE A 590 6.60 -11.03 -31.17
C ILE A 590 5.96 -10.20 -32.28
N ILE A 591 5.59 -8.96 -31.97
CA ILE A 591 5.09 -8.00 -32.97
C ILE A 591 6.31 -7.41 -33.68
N VAL A 592 6.39 -7.53 -34.99
CA VAL A 592 7.49 -6.97 -35.80
C VAL A 592 6.94 -5.92 -36.75
N ALA A 593 7.51 -4.72 -36.71
CA ALA A 593 7.13 -3.63 -37.58
C ALA A 593 7.59 -3.86 -39.02
N SER A 594 6.64 -3.79 -39.96
CA SER A 594 6.91 -3.98 -41.39
C SER A 594 7.10 -2.67 -42.16
N LYS A 595 6.97 -1.54 -41.46
CA LYS A 595 7.25 -0.18 -41.90
C LYS A 595 7.16 0.77 -40.70
N LYS A 596 7.56 2.03 -40.88
CA LYS A 596 7.43 3.06 -39.84
C LYS A 596 5.98 3.13 -39.33
N THR A 597 5.80 2.85 -38.05
CA THR A 597 4.51 2.86 -37.38
C THR A 597 4.62 3.46 -35.99
N TYR A 598 3.48 3.78 -35.41
CA TYR A 598 3.39 4.29 -34.06
C TYR A 598 2.59 3.29 -33.24
N ALA A 599 3.07 3.04 -32.03
CA ALA A 599 2.26 2.41 -31.02
C ALA A 599 1.53 3.47 -30.20
N TYR A 600 0.33 3.11 -29.80
CA TYR A 600 -0.56 3.94 -29.01
C TYR A 600 -0.83 3.26 -27.67
N LYS A 601 -1.39 4.02 -26.75
CA LYS A 601 -2.14 3.50 -25.61
C LYS A 601 -3.52 4.16 -25.63
N TYR A 602 -4.52 3.43 -25.17
CA TYR A 602 -5.73 4.11 -24.71
C TYR A 602 -5.36 4.96 -23.51
N ASP A 603 -5.89 6.18 -23.45
CA ASP A 603 -5.91 6.89 -22.18
C ASP A 603 -7.03 6.35 -21.30
N ARG A 604 -7.07 6.83 -20.06
CA ARG A 604 -8.06 6.45 -19.03
C ARG A 604 -9.51 6.68 -19.46
N ASP A 605 -9.69 7.49 -20.49
CA ASP A 605 -10.99 7.86 -20.99
C ASP A 605 -11.41 7.01 -22.18
N GLY A 606 -10.61 6.02 -22.59
CA GLY A 606 -10.89 5.13 -23.73
C GLY A 606 -10.55 5.74 -25.09
N ASP A 607 -9.91 6.91 -25.11
CA ASP A 607 -9.44 7.52 -26.35
C ASP A 607 -8.06 6.98 -26.73
N LEU A 608 -7.83 6.76 -28.02
CA LEU A 608 -6.50 6.42 -28.55
C LEU A 608 -5.59 7.66 -28.54
N ALA A 609 -5.11 8.08 -27.37
CA ALA A 609 -4.67 9.46 -27.16
C ALA A 609 -3.16 9.70 -27.24
N LYS A 610 -2.31 8.71 -26.93
CA LYS A 610 -0.86 8.94 -26.79
C LYS A 610 -0.05 8.01 -27.69
N ARG A 611 0.75 8.60 -28.59
CA ARG A 611 1.85 7.88 -29.26
C ARG A 611 2.91 7.59 -28.21
N VAL A 612 3.07 6.32 -27.86
CA VAL A 612 4.00 5.91 -26.80
C VAL A 612 5.36 5.57 -27.36
N ASN A 613 5.41 4.89 -28.51
CA ASN A 613 6.65 4.49 -29.16
C ASN A 613 6.52 4.69 -30.68
N VAL A 614 7.66 4.98 -31.30
CA VAL A 614 7.85 4.91 -32.75
C VAL A 614 8.56 3.59 -33.04
N PHE A 615 8.02 2.83 -33.99
CA PHE A 615 8.63 1.59 -34.48
C PHE A 615 9.08 1.80 -35.92
N HIS A 616 10.37 1.61 -36.17
CA HIS A 616 10.98 1.55 -37.49
C HIS A 616 10.85 0.14 -38.07
N TRP A 617 11.19 -0.02 -39.35
CA TRP A 617 11.16 -1.32 -39.99
C TRP A 617 12.07 -2.31 -39.28
N GLY A 618 11.58 -3.51 -38.98
CA GLY A 618 12.33 -4.55 -38.27
C GLY A 618 12.27 -4.46 -36.75
N ASP A 619 11.89 -3.30 -36.18
CA ASP A 619 11.72 -3.16 -34.72
C ASP A 619 10.69 -4.17 -34.22
N SER A 620 10.93 -4.70 -33.03
CA SER A 620 10.09 -5.75 -32.48
C SER A 620 9.80 -5.55 -30.99
N VAL A 621 8.64 -6.06 -30.56
CA VAL A 621 8.22 -6.01 -29.16
C VAL A 621 7.52 -7.32 -28.78
N PRO A 622 7.90 -7.93 -27.64
CA PRO A 622 7.19 -9.09 -27.12
C PRO A 622 5.79 -8.70 -26.67
N ALA A 623 4.80 -9.54 -27.00
CA ALA A 623 3.43 -9.42 -26.52
C ALA A 623 2.98 -10.77 -25.96
N THR A 624 2.36 -10.74 -24.79
CA THR A 624 2.02 -11.93 -24.02
C THR A 624 0.52 -12.22 -24.00
N GLU A 625 -0.30 -11.23 -24.37
CA GLU A 625 -1.75 -11.31 -24.35
C GLU A 625 -2.35 -10.52 -25.53
N LEU A 626 -2.14 -11.05 -26.74
CA LEU A 626 -2.60 -10.41 -27.97
C LEU A 626 -4.08 -10.65 -28.25
N TYR A 627 -4.76 -9.57 -28.64
CA TYR A 627 -6.11 -9.60 -29.20
C TYR A 627 -6.28 -8.52 -30.27
N VAL A 628 -7.34 -8.63 -31.08
CA VAL A 628 -7.66 -7.67 -32.14
C VAL A 628 -8.84 -6.80 -31.74
N VAL A 629 -8.71 -5.49 -31.94
CA VAL A 629 -9.83 -4.56 -31.81
C VAL A 629 -9.99 -3.71 -33.08
N LYS A 630 -11.20 -3.14 -33.27
CA LYS A 630 -11.47 -2.15 -34.32
C LYS A 630 -11.69 -0.77 -33.70
N HIS A 631 -10.97 0.23 -34.19
CA HIS A 631 -11.14 1.64 -33.82
C HIS A 631 -11.04 2.52 -35.07
N ASP A 632 -12.01 3.42 -35.28
CA ASP A 632 -12.08 4.31 -36.45
C ASP A 632 -11.88 3.59 -37.79
N SER A 633 -12.63 2.50 -37.98
CA SER A 633 -12.56 1.66 -39.18
C SER A 633 -11.19 0.99 -39.46
N ARG A 634 -10.28 0.98 -38.48
CA ARG A 634 -8.96 0.31 -38.56
C ARG A 634 -8.84 -0.77 -37.51
N TYR A 635 -8.05 -1.80 -37.81
CA TYR A 635 -7.77 -2.91 -36.91
C TYR A 635 -6.42 -2.75 -36.22
N TYR A 636 -6.39 -3.07 -34.93
CA TYR A 636 -5.21 -2.96 -34.09
C TYR A 636 -4.96 -4.26 -33.32
N TYR A 637 -3.69 -4.59 -33.14
CA TYR A 637 -3.24 -5.55 -32.15
C TYR A 637 -3.08 -4.83 -30.81
N CYS A 638 -3.74 -5.36 -29.79
CA CYS A 638 -3.66 -4.89 -28.42
C CYS A 638 -2.92 -5.91 -27.56
N ASN A 639 -2.10 -5.45 -26.62
CA ASN A 639 -1.41 -6.30 -25.65
C ASN A 639 -1.88 -6.03 -24.22
N GLY A 640 -2.46 -7.05 -23.58
CA GLY A 640 -2.90 -7.07 -22.20
C GLY A 640 -4.25 -6.38 -21.92
N PRO A 641 -4.88 -6.64 -20.76
CA PRO A 641 -6.25 -6.23 -20.42
C PRO A 641 -6.50 -4.72 -20.38
N LEU A 642 -5.44 -3.89 -20.40
CA LEU A 642 -5.51 -2.42 -20.47
C LEU A 642 -4.91 -1.86 -21.76
N ALA A 643 -4.70 -2.70 -22.78
CA ALA A 643 -4.14 -2.30 -24.07
C ALA A 643 -2.88 -1.43 -23.91
N SER A 644 -1.96 -1.93 -23.07
CA SER A 644 -0.67 -1.31 -22.76
C SER A 644 0.18 -0.99 -23.99
N LEU A 645 -0.16 -1.60 -25.12
CA LEU A 645 0.38 -1.35 -26.44
C LEU A 645 -0.73 -1.59 -27.46
N VAL A 646 -1.04 -0.59 -28.29
CA VAL A 646 -2.02 -0.67 -29.39
C VAL A 646 -1.31 -0.34 -30.69
N ILE A 647 -1.24 -1.29 -31.62
CA ILE A 647 -0.49 -1.13 -32.88
C ILE A 647 -1.35 -1.50 -34.09
N PRO A 648 -1.37 -0.70 -35.17
CA PRO A 648 -2.13 -1.02 -36.38
C PRO A 648 -1.73 -2.37 -37.00
N CYS A 649 -2.67 -3.30 -37.15
CA CYS A 649 -2.38 -4.65 -37.68
C CYS A 649 -1.77 -4.61 -39.08
N ALA A 650 -2.21 -3.68 -39.93
CA ALA A 650 -1.75 -3.55 -41.32
C ALA A 650 -0.29 -3.04 -41.44
N LYS A 651 0.37 -2.72 -40.33
CA LYS A 651 1.74 -2.20 -40.30
C LYS A 651 2.74 -3.12 -39.60
N VAL A 652 2.30 -4.31 -39.21
CA VAL A 652 3.11 -5.28 -38.47
C VAL A 652 2.82 -6.72 -38.90
N HIS A 653 3.71 -7.62 -38.54
CA HIS A 653 3.52 -9.07 -38.63
C HIS A 653 3.79 -9.71 -37.27
N LEU A 654 3.18 -10.87 -37.03
CA LEU A 654 3.39 -11.63 -35.80
C LEU A 654 4.36 -12.78 -36.05
N ARG A 655 5.38 -12.91 -35.19
CA ARG A 655 6.29 -14.07 -35.13
C ARG A 655 6.01 -14.89 -33.87
N LYS A 656 6.28 -16.20 -33.94
CA LYS A 656 6.10 -17.10 -32.79
C LYS A 656 6.98 -16.65 -31.63
N TYR A 657 6.41 -16.63 -30.42
CA TYR A 657 7.16 -16.38 -29.20
C TYR A 657 8.00 -17.63 -28.89
N ILE A 658 9.33 -17.53 -29.01
CA ILE A 658 10.27 -18.61 -28.67
C ILE A 658 10.95 -18.18 -27.37
N THR A 659 10.55 -18.78 -26.25
CA THR A 659 11.35 -18.74 -25.03
C THR A 659 12.56 -19.64 -25.24
N ARG A 660 13.78 -19.09 -25.13
CA ARG A 660 14.97 -19.90 -24.93
C ARG A 660 14.96 -20.50 -23.53
#